data_AF-A0A936WIM3-F1
#
_entry.id   AF-A0A936WIM3-F1
#
_cell.length_a   1.000
_cell.length_b   1.000
_cell.length_c   1.000
_cell.angle_alpha   90.00
_cell.angle_beta   90.00
_cell.angle_gamma   90.00
#
_symmetry.space_group_name_H-M   'P 1'
#
loop_
_entity.id
_entity.type
_entity.pdbx_description
1 polymer ?
#
loop_
_entity_poly.entity_id
_entity_poly.type
_entity_poly.pdbx_seq_one_letter_code
_entity_poly.pdbx_strand_id
1 'polypeptide(L)'
;MNADQQNALHLISCLVEDRPGVLARISGLISARGFNIDSLAVGGTQIEGISRVSLVCRGNQRVVGQIVAQLNKLVDVIRVADLSWDDCLESELMLVKISAPAGREALDTVCRVFHARVSDLGSAGFMVEAAGRGEETDALIQALEPFGIQEVSRTGRIALQRGKTLDLTADLLPHGEEGKNVPGEMMTGADMIPRVFAQEGVDTVFGYSGGAILPGIDAFFRFNEKQPDNKKIKFIVPANEQGAGFMASGYARSTGKVGVAFVTSGPGATNTVTPVRDAAADSIPLVVLTGQVPRPAIGSDAFQEAPVFNIMMSCAKHVFLVEKPEELEATLRTAFWIARTGRPGPVVVDIPKDVQLWQGAYRGAGLLPLRGYRRRVDVLAKSRLSEEAARIFFEHLTVSERPLLYVGGGVINSGAAAELKEFAEIFHLPVVTSLMGIGSLDTQHPQSLHMLGMHGTAFANYAVDDCDFLFSIGARFDDRVAGKVAEFAPHAKFIGHMDIDPAEIGKVKVATWSHVADAKRGLRDLIDAGKRMGFKKDLSAWWKALDANRKNHAMNYDRKSLLIQPYHALEMLSEMTGGQAIFTTGVGQHQMWAAQYGRHKLPRHFLTSGSMGTMGFGLPAAIGAQFANPGKTVINIDGDGSIRMNLGELETVTTYGLPVKILLLNNEGDGMVRQWQTLYFGKRYYAIDKNLHSIHFVKAAEAMGFPFAKRISKPAELGDALGAFVSSEGPAFLEVMIDPKAMVYPMVGPGSAYKDMVTGEWISHRGAVPAPAQKGDAVPDLF
;
A
#
# COMPACT_ATOMS: atom_id res chain seq x y z
N MET A 1 30.27 42.97 -8.10
CA MET A 1 29.12 42.98 -7.18
C MET A 1 28.96 44.40 -6.69
N ASN A 2 27.79 45.02 -6.87
CA ASN A 2 27.51 46.39 -6.43
C ASN A 2 27.73 46.52 -4.91
N ALA A 3 28.23 47.68 -4.47
CA ALA A 3 28.43 48.00 -3.06
C ALA A 3 27.13 47.89 -2.22
N ASP A 4 25.96 48.03 -2.84
CA ASP A 4 24.65 47.90 -2.19
C ASP A 4 24.28 46.49 -1.69
N GLN A 5 24.98 45.42 -2.13
CA GLN A 5 24.69 44.05 -1.69
C GLN A 5 25.51 43.60 -0.47
N GLN A 6 26.42 44.43 0.05
CA GLN A 6 27.27 44.02 1.17
C GLN A 6 26.58 44.05 2.54
N ASN A 7 25.42 44.73 2.66
CA ASN A 7 24.75 44.92 3.96
C ASN A 7 23.21 45.00 3.85
N ALA A 8 22.60 44.12 3.06
CA ALA A 8 21.14 44.07 2.88
C ALA A 8 20.44 43.48 4.11
N LEU A 9 19.18 43.87 4.34
CA LEU A 9 18.30 43.26 5.35
C LEU A 9 17.73 41.94 4.81
N HIS A 10 17.78 40.90 5.63
CA HIS A 10 17.25 39.59 5.30
C HIS A 10 16.23 39.13 6.33
N LEU A 11 15.09 38.61 5.87
CA LEU A 11 14.02 38.08 6.71
C LEU A 11 13.98 36.56 6.62
N ILE A 12 14.33 35.91 7.73
CA ILE A 12 14.39 34.46 7.86
C ILE A 12 13.20 34.00 8.70
N SER A 13 12.39 33.08 8.18
CA SER A 13 11.34 32.41 8.93
C SER A 13 11.75 30.99 9.30
N CYS A 14 11.73 30.68 10.59
CA CYS A 14 11.93 29.35 11.13
C CYS A 14 10.63 28.80 11.70
N LEU A 15 10.35 27.52 11.46
CA LEU A 15 9.37 26.75 12.21
C LEU A 15 10.11 25.87 13.20
N VAL A 16 9.66 25.89 14.45
CA VAL A 16 10.40 25.30 15.55
C VAL A 16 9.44 24.62 16.52
N GLU A 17 9.94 23.63 17.25
CA GLU A 17 9.20 23.03 18.36
C GLU A 17 9.03 24.06 19.49
N ASP A 18 7.82 24.14 20.03
CA ASP A 18 7.47 25.08 21.09
C ASP A 18 7.85 24.50 22.47
N ARG A 19 9.16 24.53 22.77
CA ARG A 19 9.70 24.04 24.06
C ARG A 19 10.75 24.98 24.66
N PRO A 20 10.94 24.93 26.00
CA PRO A 20 11.94 25.75 26.67
C PRO A 20 13.36 25.61 26.07
N GLY A 21 14.04 26.75 25.92
CA GLY A 21 15.44 26.82 25.47
C GLY A 21 15.65 26.87 23.95
N VAL A 22 14.62 26.64 23.13
CA VAL A 22 14.73 26.71 21.66
C VAL A 22 15.11 28.11 21.19
N LEU A 23 14.43 29.13 21.71
CA LEU A 23 14.72 30.53 21.37
C LEU A 23 16.13 30.95 21.79
N ALA A 24 16.61 30.50 22.95
CA ALA A 24 17.96 30.77 23.44
C ALA A 24 19.04 30.11 22.56
N ARG A 25 18.76 28.91 22.01
CA ARG A 25 19.66 28.24 21.07
C ARG A 25 19.71 28.97 19.72
N ILE A 26 18.56 29.43 19.23
CA ILE A 26 18.48 30.18 17.97
C ILE A 26 19.23 31.51 18.09
N SER A 27 18.92 32.31 19.11
CA SER A 27 19.60 33.60 19.32
C SER A 27 21.09 33.41 19.63
N GLY A 28 21.44 32.46 20.49
CA GLY A 28 22.82 32.14 20.85
C GLY A 28 23.66 31.67 19.66
N LEU A 29 23.09 30.88 18.74
CA LEU A 29 23.77 30.45 17.52
C LEU A 29 24.15 31.63 16.62
N ILE A 30 23.24 32.61 16.49
CA ILE A 30 23.44 33.78 15.64
C ILE A 30 24.51 34.70 16.28
N SER A 31 24.38 34.97 17.58
CA SER A 31 25.34 35.80 18.32
C SER A 31 26.74 35.19 18.38
N ALA A 32 26.86 33.87 18.57
CA ALA A 32 28.16 33.16 18.62
C ALA A 32 28.95 33.23 17.30
N ARG A 33 28.29 33.60 16.20
CA ARG A 33 28.90 33.78 14.88
C ARG A 33 29.17 35.24 14.52
N GLY A 34 28.92 36.16 15.46
CA GLY A 34 29.14 37.59 15.27
C GLY A 34 28.09 38.26 14.39
N PHE A 35 26.92 37.63 14.21
CA PHE A 35 25.81 38.22 13.47
C PHE A 35 24.88 39.00 14.41
N ASN A 36 24.43 40.16 13.96
CA ASN A 36 23.46 40.96 14.68
C ASN A 36 22.03 40.48 14.36
N ILE A 37 21.16 40.52 15.37
CA ILE A 37 19.72 40.29 15.21
C ILE A 37 19.05 41.66 15.24
N ASP A 38 18.56 42.12 14.09
CA ASP A 38 17.85 43.40 13.96
C ASP A 38 16.42 43.30 14.53
N SER A 39 15.75 42.15 14.36
CA SER A 39 14.50 41.85 15.06
C SER A 39 14.27 40.35 15.21
N LEU A 40 13.56 39.96 16.26
CA LEU A 40 13.15 38.58 16.53
C LEU A 40 11.72 38.58 17.03
N ALA A 41 10.81 38.01 16.23
CA ALA A 41 9.41 37.84 16.59
C ALA A 41 9.10 36.35 16.69
N VAL A 42 8.31 35.95 17.69
CA VAL A 42 7.91 34.56 17.92
C VAL A 42 6.41 34.50 18.13
N GLY A 43 5.74 33.58 17.44
CA GLY A 43 4.32 33.35 17.63
C GLY A 43 3.95 31.89 17.40
N GLY A 44 2.94 31.41 18.14
CA GLY A 44 2.38 30.07 17.93
C GLY A 44 1.78 29.93 16.53
N THR A 45 1.80 28.70 16.00
CA THR A 45 1.13 28.37 14.73
C THR A 45 -0.22 27.71 14.99
N GLN A 46 -0.96 27.40 13.92
CA GLN A 46 -2.21 26.62 14.01
C GLN A 46 -1.97 25.15 14.40
N ILE A 47 -0.70 24.72 14.48
CA ILE A 47 -0.31 23.39 14.93
C ILE A 47 0.20 23.48 16.36
N GLU A 48 -0.44 22.72 17.23
CA GLU A 48 -0.08 22.63 18.64
C GLU A 48 1.37 22.16 18.80
N GLY A 49 2.13 22.82 19.69
CA GLY A 49 3.54 22.51 19.92
C GLY A 49 4.51 23.02 18.85
N ILE A 50 4.06 23.84 17.89
CA ILE A 50 4.92 24.46 16.88
C ILE A 50 4.81 25.98 16.93
N SER A 51 5.95 26.63 17.07
CA SER A 51 6.13 28.07 17.02
C SER A 51 6.82 28.51 15.73
N ARG A 52 6.46 29.69 15.23
CA ARG A 52 7.18 30.37 14.14
C ARG A 52 8.06 31.45 14.74
N VAL A 53 9.33 31.43 14.35
CA VAL A 53 10.31 32.47 14.66
C VAL A 53 10.61 33.25 13.38
N SER A 54 10.33 34.55 13.38
CA SER A 54 10.73 35.48 12.33
C SER A 54 11.93 36.28 12.80
N LEU A 55 13.03 36.16 12.06
CA LEU A 55 14.32 36.75 12.38
C LEU A 55 14.71 37.70 11.26
N VAL A 56 15.12 38.92 11.61
CA VAL A 56 15.74 39.85 10.68
C VAL A 56 17.21 40.04 11.03
N CYS A 57 18.07 39.94 10.03
CA CYS A 57 19.51 40.16 10.16
C CYS A 57 20.07 40.87 8.93
N ARG A 58 21.15 41.63 9.13
CA ARG A 58 21.90 42.23 8.02
C ARG A 58 23.11 41.40 7.61
N GLY A 59 23.36 41.31 6.31
CA GLY A 59 24.57 40.66 5.79
C GLY A 59 24.55 40.47 4.28
N ASN A 60 25.64 39.93 3.74
CA ASN A 60 25.69 39.47 2.36
C ASN A 60 25.10 38.04 2.23
N GLN A 61 24.83 37.59 1.00
CA GLN A 61 24.24 36.26 0.75
C GLN A 61 25.04 35.09 1.35
N ARG A 62 26.37 35.21 1.44
CA ARG A 62 27.21 34.16 2.03
C ARG A 62 26.96 34.05 3.53
N VAL A 63 26.82 35.18 4.22
CA VAL A 63 26.49 35.25 5.65
C VAL A 63 25.10 34.68 5.93
N VAL A 64 24.10 35.10 5.16
CA VAL A 64 22.71 34.64 5.33
C VAL A 64 22.58 33.15 5.02
N GLY A 65 23.23 32.67 3.95
CA GLY A 65 23.31 31.24 3.64
C GLY A 65 23.95 30.42 4.77
N GLN A 66 24.94 30.97 5.47
CA GLN A 66 25.51 30.32 6.66
C GLN A 66 24.53 30.30 7.83
N ILE A 67 23.81 31.40 8.09
CA ILE A 67 22.79 31.46 9.15
C ILE A 67 21.71 30.40 8.90
N VAL A 68 21.14 30.38 7.68
CA VAL A 68 20.12 29.40 7.29
C VAL A 68 20.64 27.97 7.41
N ALA A 69 21.85 27.69 6.93
CA ALA A 69 22.44 26.35 7.01
C ALA A 69 22.70 25.89 8.45
N GLN A 70 22.98 26.81 9.37
CA GLN A 70 23.23 26.48 10.78
C GLN A 70 21.93 26.36 11.58
N LEU A 71 20.93 27.19 11.31
CA LEU A 71 19.61 27.05 11.90
C LEU A 71 18.95 25.72 11.51
N ASN A 72 19.12 25.28 10.25
CA ASN A 72 18.67 23.95 9.80
C ASN A 72 19.37 22.76 10.49
N LYS A 73 20.46 22.99 11.25
CA LYS A 73 21.14 21.94 12.03
C LYS A 73 20.63 21.82 13.46
N LEU A 74 19.82 22.76 13.92
CA LEU A 74 19.23 22.68 15.25
C LEU A 74 18.10 21.67 15.24
N VAL A 75 18.17 20.68 16.14
CA VAL A 75 17.19 19.59 16.25
C VAL A 75 15.77 20.12 16.41
N ASP A 76 15.61 21.24 17.10
CA ASP A 76 14.29 21.84 17.38
C ASP A 76 13.75 22.70 16.24
N VAL A 77 14.52 22.86 15.14
CA VAL A 77 14.14 23.66 13.99
C VAL A 77 13.64 22.73 12.90
N ILE A 78 12.33 22.76 12.68
CA ILE A 78 11.61 21.93 11.71
C ILE A 78 11.93 22.41 10.28
N ARG A 79 11.98 23.72 10.07
CA ARG A 79 12.25 24.32 8.75
C ARG A 79 12.77 25.73 8.86
N VAL A 80 13.68 26.12 7.96
CA VAL A 80 14.12 27.50 7.77
C VAL A 80 13.86 27.95 6.33
N ALA A 81 13.34 29.16 6.14
CA ALA A 81 13.14 29.80 4.85
C ALA A 81 13.70 31.22 4.88
N ASP A 82 14.50 31.58 3.87
CA ASP A 82 14.87 32.96 3.60
C ASP A 82 13.78 33.58 2.72
N LEU A 83 13.00 34.52 3.28
CA LEU A 83 11.87 35.16 2.62
C LEU A 83 12.25 36.49 1.94
N SER A 84 13.53 36.86 1.94
CA SER A 84 14.00 38.18 1.51
C SER A 84 13.74 38.49 0.02
N TRP A 85 13.53 37.45 -0.80
CA TRP A 85 13.34 37.57 -2.26
C TRP A 85 12.06 36.88 -2.75
N ASP A 86 11.23 36.40 -1.83
CA ASP A 86 9.97 35.74 -2.13
C ASP A 86 8.81 36.75 -2.14
N ASP A 87 7.76 36.48 -2.92
CA ASP A 87 6.50 37.24 -2.84
C ASP A 87 5.85 36.96 -1.47
N CYS A 88 6.14 37.83 -0.50
CA CYS A 88 5.69 37.70 0.88
C CYS A 88 4.94 38.94 1.37
N LEU A 89 4.04 38.73 2.32
CA LEU A 89 3.42 39.79 3.10
C LEU A 89 4.22 39.95 4.39
N GLU A 90 4.90 41.08 4.54
CA GLU A 90 5.61 41.50 5.76
C GLU A 90 4.80 42.56 6.50
N SER A 91 4.78 42.49 7.83
CA SER A 91 4.17 43.51 8.70
C SER A 91 4.85 43.52 10.07
N GLU A 92 4.77 44.65 10.77
CA GLU A 92 5.17 44.85 12.16
C GLU A 92 4.08 45.67 12.87
N LEU A 93 3.81 45.39 14.15
CA LEU A 93 2.92 46.20 14.99
C LEU A 93 3.77 47.13 15.87
N MET A 94 3.34 48.38 16.00
CA MET A 94 4.00 49.42 16.78
C MET A 94 3.01 50.15 17.69
N LEU A 95 3.45 50.46 18.91
CA LEU A 95 2.81 51.36 19.85
C LEU A 95 3.74 52.55 20.10
N VAL A 96 3.21 53.77 19.98
CA VAL A 96 3.94 55.01 20.22
C VAL A 96 3.18 55.85 21.24
N LYS A 97 3.82 56.16 22.37
CA LYS A 97 3.30 57.11 23.35
C LYS A 97 3.83 58.50 23.02
N ILE A 98 2.94 59.47 22.93
CA ILE A 98 3.28 60.87 22.63
C ILE A 98 2.70 61.82 23.68
N SER A 99 3.36 62.94 23.90
CA SER A 99 3.01 63.92 24.95
C SER A 99 1.77 64.80 24.61
N ALA A 100 1.46 64.92 23.32
CA ALA A 100 0.79 66.06 22.68
C ALA A 100 -0.38 66.77 23.45
N PRO A 101 -0.14 67.93 24.09
CA PRO A 101 -1.19 68.69 24.79
C PRO A 101 -1.99 69.68 23.93
N ALA A 102 -1.62 69.98 22.67
CA ALA A 102 -2.27 71.05 21.87
C ALA A 102 -2.39 70.80 20.35
N GLY A 103 -2.23 69.55 19.87
CA GLY A 103 -2.11 69.26 18.42
C GLY A 103 -2.95 68.08 17.92
N ARG A 104 -4.14 67.86 18.48
CA ARG A 104 -4.97 66.67 18.18
C ARG A 104 -5.37 66.55 16.71
N GLU A 105 -5.72 67.65 16.05
CA GLU A 105 -6.17 67.65 14.66
C GLU A 105 -5.03 67.32 13.67
N ALA A 106 -3.83 67.83 13.94
CA ALA A 106 -2.62 67.48 13.17
C ALA A 106 -2.21 66.01 13.41
N LEU A 107 -2.34 65.52 14.64
CA LEU A 107 -2.11 64.11 14.97
C LEU A 107 -3.08 63.19 14.25
N ASP A 108 -4.38 63.50 14.28
CA ASP A 108 -5.41 62.70 13.59
C ASP A 108 -5.18 62.69 12.07
N THR A 109 -4.61 63.76 11.51
CA THR A 109 -4.21 63.81 10.10
C THR A 109 -3.05 62.86 9.80
N VAL A 110 -1.99 62.88 10.60
CA VAL A 110 -0.86 61.94 10.47
C VAL A 110 -1.34 60.51 10.64
N CYS A 111 -2.14 60.22 11.66
CA CYS A 111 -2.67 58.88 11.90
C CYS A 111 -3.56 58.39 10.75
N ARG A 112 -4.33 59.28 10.11
CA ARG A 112 -5.13 58.92 8.92
C ARG A 112 -4.27 58.52 7.72
N VAL A 113 -3.16 59.22 7.48
CA VAL A 113 -2.22 58.93 6.38
C VAL A 113 -1.57 57.55 6.54
N PHE A 114 -1.20 57.20 7.77
CA PHE A 114 -0.52 55.93 8.07
C PHE A 114 -1.46 54.82 8.54
N HIS A 115 -2.78 55.01 8.43
CA HIS A 115 -3.79 54.07 8.93
C HIS A 115 -3.60 53.67 10.42
N ALA A 116 -3.08 54.58 11.23
CA ALA A 116 -2.83 54.39 12.65
C ALA A 116 -4.08 54.73 13.48
N ARG A 117 -4.25 54.04 14.61
CA ARG A 117 -5.31 54.25 15.58
C ARG A 117 -4.78 55.02 16.77
N VAL A 118 -5.52 56.01 17.24
CA VAL A 118 -5.18 56.75 18.45
C VAL A 118 -6.08 56.32 19.60
N SER A 119 -5.49 55.82 20.67
CA SER A 119 -6.14 55.53 21.96
C SER A 119 -5.81 56.64 22.95
N ASP A 120 -6.81 57.09 23.71
CA ASP A 120 -6.66 58.16 24.71
C ASP A 120 -6.18 57.56 26.05
N LEU A 121 -5.13 58.14 26.62
CA LEU A 121 -4.59 57.81 27.94
C LEU A 121 -4.57 59.06 28.84
N GLY A 122 -5.71 59.73 28.97
CA GLY A 122 -5.92 60.76 29.99
C GLY A 122 -5.17 62.08 29.71
N SER A 123 -5.10 62.95 30.71
CA SER A 123 -4.71 64.37 30.55
C SER A 123 -3.23 64.64 30.23
N ALA A 124 -2.43 63.63 29.89
CA ALA A 124 -0.96 63.75 29.79
C ALA A 124 -0.33 63.11 28.53
N GLY A 125 -1.12 62.59 27.58
CA GLY A 125 -0.58 62.09 26.30
C GLY A 125 -1.51 61.13 25.55
N PHE A 126 -1.16 60.82 24.30
CA PHE A 126 -1.90 59.86 23.46
C PHE A 126 -1.06 58.61 23.17
N MET A 127 -1.73 57.48 22.92
CA MET A 127 -1.10 56.27 22.41
C MET A 127 -1.52 56.04 20.97
N VAL A 128 -0.55 55.90 20.07
CA VAL A 128 -0.76 55.62 18.65
C VAL A 128 -0.38 54.17 18.39
N GLU A 129 -1.32 53.39 17.85
CA GLU A 129 -1.13 52.01 17.41
C GLU A 129 -1.13 51.97 15.88
N ALA A 130 -0.13 51.34 15.28
CA ALA A 130 -0.05 51.15 13.83
C ALA A 130 0.51 49.78 13.47
N ALA A 131 0.08 49.25 12.32
CA ALA A 131 0.66 48.07 11.71
C ALA A 131 1.04 48.37 10.26
N GLY A 132 2.23 47.99 9.85
CA GLY A 132 2.73 48.26 8.49
C GLY A 132 4.06 47.59 8.22
N ARG A 133 4.60 47.78 7.01
CA ARG A 133 5.98 47.36 6.68
C ARG A 133 6.99 48.21 7.45
N GLY A 134 8.21 47.71 7.62
CA GLY A 134 9.24 48.41 8.40
C GLY A 134 9.51 49.85 7.94
N GLU A 135 9.47 50.12 6.62
CA GLU A 135 9.63 51.48 6.09
C GLU A 135 8.45 52.40 6.42
N GLU A 136 7.23 51.86 6.46
CA GLU A 136 6.01 52.59 6.79
C GLU A 136 5.97 52.93 8.30
N THR A 137 6.40 51.99 9.16
CA THR A 137 6.48 52.22 10.61
C THR A 137 7.61 53.19 10.96
N ASP A 138 8.73 53.16 10.24
CA ASP A 138 9.82 54.14 10.39
C ASP A 138 9.38 55.55 9.93
N ALA A 139 8.68 55.65 8.80
CA ALA A 139 8.11 56.92 8.33
C ALA A 139 7.05 57.50 9.30
N LEU A 140 6.24 56.64 9.91
CA LEU A 140 5.30 57.06 10.95
C LEU A 140 6.02 57.61 12.20
N ILE A 141 7.12 57.00 12.65
CA ILE A 141 7.90 57.54 13.76
C ILE A 141 8.38 58.95 13.43
N GLN A 142 8.97 59.16 12.26
CA GLN A 142 9.44 60.48 11.84
C GLN A 142 8.30 61.50 11.80
N ALA A 143 7.12 61.09 11.33
CA ALA A 143 5.94 61.94 11.31
C ALA A 143 5.38 62.24 12.72
N LEU A 144 5.65 61.39 13.71
CA LEU A 144 5.22 61.55 15.10
C LEU A 144 6.22 62.32 15.98
N GLU A 145 7.48 62.51 15.54
CA GLU A 145 8.51 63.26 16.29
C GLU A 145 8.03 64.65 16.77
N PRO A 146 7.35 65.48 15.95
CA PRO A 146 6.88 66.80 16.38
C PRO A 146 5.86 66.78 17.52
N PHE A 147 5.23 65.64 17.77
CA PHE A 147 4.21 65.46 18.82
C PHE A 147 4.82 65.05 20.18
N GLY A 148 6.15 64.95 20.26
CA GLY A 148 6.89 64.63 21.47
C GLY A 148 6.75 63.15 21.83
N ILE A 149 7.43 62.29 21.08
CA ILE A 149 7.50 60.84 21.36
C ILE A 149 8.14 60.62 22.73
N GLN A 150 7.39 59.96 23.62
CA GLN A 150 7.82 59.59 24.96
C GLN A 150 8.35 58.15 24.98
N GLU A 151 7.70 57.23 24.26
CA GLU A 151 8.02 55.81 24.27
C GLU A 151 7.59 55.14 22.96
N VAL A 152 8.36 54.15 22.50
CA VAL A 152 8.05 53.34 21.32
C VAL A 152 8.26 51.87 21.66
N SER A 153 7.30 51.03 21.31
CA SER A 153 7.41 49.57 21.41
C SER A 153 6.98 48.92 20.08
N ARG A 154 7.70 47.88 19.66
CA ARG A 154 7.49 47.19 18.37
C ARG A 154 7.57 45.67 18.54
N THR A 155 6.82 44.93 17.73
CA THR A 155 6.74 43.45 17.80
C THR A 155 7.83 42.71 17.03
N GLY A 156 8.70 43.42 16.30
CA GLY A 156 9.57 42.82 15.29
C GLY A 156 8.79 42.49 14.00
N ARG A 157 9.53 42.30 12.90
CA ARG A 157 8.94 42.01 11.58
C ARG A 157 8.50 40.56 11.50
N ILE A 158 7.24 40.35 11.11
CA ILE A 158 6.67 39.04 10.78
C ILE A 158 6.36 38.97 9.29
N ALA A 159 6.48 37.79 8.69
CA ALA A 159 6.06 37.58 7.31
C ALA A 159 5.53 36.19 7.00
N LEU A 160 4.70 36.12 5.96
CA LEU A 160 4.21 34.90 5.35
C LEU A 160 4.30 34.99 3.82
N GLN A 161 4.69 33.89 3.18
CA GLN A 161 4.76 33.78 1.73
C GLN A 161 3.35 33.74 1.11
N ARG A 162 3.14 34.45 0.00
CA ARG A 162 1.87 34.43 -0.75
C ARG A 162 1.76 33.16 -1.62
N GLY A 163 0.55 32.60 -1.73
CA GLY A 163 0.20 31.60 -2.76
C GLY A 163 0.63 30.14 -2.55
N LYS A 164 1.45 29.81 -1.55
CA LYS A 164 1.77 28.41 -1.18
C LYS A 164 1.27 28.09 0.23
N THR A 165 0.28 27.22 0.35
CA THR A 165 -0.09 26.62 1.64
C THR A 165 1.02 25.65 2.05
N LEU A 166 1.74 25.94 3.13
CA LEU A 166 2.67 24.99 3.73
C LEU A 166 1.87 23.80 4.27
N ASP A 167 2.11 22.59 3.74
CA ASP A 167 1.55 21.35 4.27
C ASP A 167 2.49 20.79 5.35
N LEU A 168 2.30 21.27 6.58
CA LEU A 168 3.14 20.91 7.73
C LEU A 168 2.98 19.44 8.16
N THR A 169 1.90 18.77 7.73
CA THR A 169 1.64 17.35 8.01
C THR A 169 2.48 16.39 7.17
N ALA A 170 2.98 16.82 6.01
CA ALA A 170 3.81 15.98 5.13
C ALA A 170 5.25 15.79 5.64
N ASP A 171 5.76 16.73 6.44
CA ASP A 171 7.12 16.73 6.98
C ASP A 171 7.19 16.13 8.41
N LEU A 172 6.05 15.74 9.00
CA LEU A 172 5.91 15.17 10.36
C LEU A 172 5.82 13.63 10.39
N LEU A 173 6.28 12.93 9.35
CA LEU A 173 6.44 11.47 9.44
C LEU A 173 7.33 11.14 10.65
N PRO A 174 6.98 10.12 11.45
CA PRO A 174 7.68 9.86 12.71
C PRO A 174 9.14 9.55 12.42
N HIS A 175 10.01 10.49 12.76
CA HIS A 175 11.43 10.19 12.94
C HIS A 175 11.51 9.26 14.15
N GLY A 176 11.58 7.95 13.87
CA GLY A 176 11.92 6.96 14.87
C GLY A 176 13.22 7.37 15.56
N GLU A 177 13.19 7.36 16.88
CA GLU A 177 14.35 7.67 17.70
C GLU A 177 15.55 6.76 17.36
N GLU A 178 16.71 7.42 17.32
CA GLU A 178 18.06 6.89 17.52
C GLU A 178 18.71 5.94 16.49
N GLY A 179 19.48 6.60 15.62
CA GLY A 179 20.90 6.32 15.39
C GLY A 179 21.51 7.61 14.83
N LYS A 180 22.56 8.17 15.44
CA LYS A 180 23.18 9.44 15.00
C LYS A 180 23.58 9.36 13.52
N ASN A 181 22.73 9.88 12.64
CA ASN A 181 22.96 9.97 11.20
C ASN A 181 23.27 11.43 10.88
N VAL A 182 24.44 11.66 10.27
CA VAL A 182 24.93 13.02 9.99
C VAL A 182 24.68 13.30 8.51
N PRO A 183 23.72 14.19 8.14
CA PRO A 183 23.61 14.70 6.78
C PRO A 183 24.98 15.20 6.31
N GLY A 184 25.42 14.76 5.13
CA GLY A 184 26.75 15.10 4.58
C GLY A 184 27.83 14.05 4.79
N GLU A 185 27.53 12.90 5.40
CA GLU A 185 28.45 11.75 5.42
C GLU A 185 28.75 11.25 3.99
N MET A 186 30.03 11.10 3.66
CA MET A 186 30.47 10.60 2.36
C MET A 186 30.43 9.06 2.36
N MET A 187 29.68 8.47 1.42
CA MET A 187 29.61 7.01 1.26
C MET A 187 29.39 6.59 -0.18
N THR A 188 29.56 5.30 -0.46
CA THR A 188 29.28 4.76 -1.79
C THR A 188 27.77 4.69 -2.05
N GLY A 189 27.34 4.71 -3.30
CA GLY A 189 25.95 4.48 -3.67
C GLY A 189 25.42 3.14 -3.13
N ALA A 190 26.27 2.11 -3.13
CA ALA A 190 25.97 0.81 -2.55
C ALA A 190 25.63 0.91 -1.04
N ASP A 191 26.37 1.71 -0.27
CA ASP A 191 26.12 1.95 1.16
C ASP A 191 24.80 2.71 1.43
N MET A 192 24.37 3.53 0.46
CA MET A 192 23.10 4.25 0.59
C MET A 192 21.90 3.28 0.54
N ILE A 193 22.00 2.16 -0.16
CA ILE A 193 20.90 1.19 -0.33
C ILE A 193 20.41 0.62 1.00
N PRO A 194 21.22 -0.13 1.79
CA PRO A 194 20.76 -0.69 3.07
C PRO A 194 20.36 0.40 4.07
N ARG A 195 20.98 1.59 3.99
CA ARG A 195 20.64 2.72 4.86
C ARG A 195 19.25 3.29 4.56
N VAL A 196 18.91 3.48 3.28
CA VAL A 196 17.54 3.88 2.88
C VAL A 196 16.56 2.78 3.25
N PHE A 197 16.89 1.51 3.01
CA PHE A 197 16.01 0.38 3.33
C PHE A 197 15.67 0.33 4.83
N ALA A 198 16.67 0.47 5.70
CA ALA A 198 16.44 0.52 7.14
C ALA A 198 15.50 1.67 7.55
N GLN A 199 15.64 2.85 6.91
CA GLN A 199 14.77 4.01 7.18
C GLN A 199 13.36 3.86 6.60
N GLU A 200 13.21 3.11 5.52
CA GLU A 200 11.92 2.73 4.96
C GLU A 200 11.26 1.58 5.75
N GLY A 201 11.91 1.12 6.84
CA GLY A 201 11.40 0.07 7.73
C GLY A 201 11.53 -1.35 7.16
N VAL A 202 12.44 -1.55 6.21
CA VAL A 202 12.74 -2.87 5.64
C VAL A 202 13.51 -3.69 6.67
N ASP A 203 12.93 -4.82 7.06
CA ASP A 203 13.56 -5.79 7.96
C ASP A 203 14.06 -7.05 7.23
N THR A 204 13.56 -7.31 6.02
CA THR A 204 13.84 -8.51 5.24
C THR A 204 13.97 -8.16 3.76
N VAL A 205 15.03 -8.65 3.12
CA VAL A 205 15.29 -8.56 1.67
C VAL A 205 15.44 -9.97 1.13
N PHE A 206 14.75 -10.27 0.03
CA PHE A 206 14.88 -11.52 -0.69
C PHE A 206 15.75 -11.28 -1.92
N GLY A 207 16.92 -11.90 -2.01
CA GLY A 207 17.85 -11.55 -3.06
C GLY A 207 18.80 -12.65 -3.49
N TYR A 208 19.21 -12.56 -4.75
CA TYR A 208 20.14 -13.50 -5.39
C TYR A 208 21.37 -12.73 -5.87
N SER A 209 22.56 -13.26 -5.59
CA SER A 209 23.82 -12.55 -5.83
C SER A 209 24.21 -12.56 -7.31
N GLY A 210 25.08 -11.62 -7.71
CA GLY A 210 25.67 -11.60 -9.05
C GLY A 210 26.62 -10.42 -9.27
N GLY A 211 27.37 -10.44 -10.37
CA GLY A 211 28.53 -9.55 -10.57
C GLY A 211 28.20 -8.07 -10.68
N ALA A 212 27.00 -7.72 -11.17
CA ALA A 212 26.55 -6.34 -11.33
C ALA A 212 25.98 -5.73 -10.05
N ILE A 213 25.52 -6.55 -9.10
CA ILE A 213 24.94 -6.10 -7.82
C ILE A 213 25.83 -6.41 -6.60
N LEU A 214 27.00 -7.03 -6.82
CA LEU A 214 27.96 -7.38 -5.78
C LEU A 214 28.32 -6.22 -4.82
N PRO A 215 28.53 -4.96 -5.28
CA PRO A 215 28.76 -3.85 -4.35
C PRO A 215 27.65 -3.67 -3.32
N GLY A 216 26.38 -3.82 -3.74
CA GLY A 216 25.24 -3.75 -2.85
C GLY A 216 25.17 -4.92 -1.86
N ILE A 217 25.53 -6.14 -2.29
CA ILE A 217 25.62 -7.32 -1.39
C ILE A 217 26.67 -7.09 -0.29
N ASP A 218 27.86 -6.61 -0.66
CA ASP A 218 28.92 -6.24 0.28
C ASP A 218 28.45 -5.11 1.24
N ALA A 219 27.71 -4.13 0.73
CA ALA A 219 27.15 -3.07 1.57
C ALA A 219 26.15 -3.57 2.61
N PHE A 220 25.30 -4.57 2.31
CA PHE A 220 24.43 -5.19 3.32
C PHE A 220 25.23 -5.86 4.43
N PHE A 221 26.32 -6.57 4.08
CA PHE A 221 27.20 -7.19 5.07
C PHE A 221 27.81 -6.13 6.00
N ARG A 222 28.48 -5.12 5.44
CA ARG A 222 29.11 -4.03 6.20
C ARG A 222 28.11 -3.20 7.00
N PHE A 223 26.89 -3.04 6.50
CA PHE A 223 25.80 -2.36 7.23
C PHE A 223 25.40 -3.19 8.45
N ASN A 224 25.10 -4.47 8.26
CA ASN A 224 24.65 -5.36 9.32
C ASN A 224 25.69 -5.62 10.40
N GLU A 225 26.99 -5.65 10.08
CA GLU A 225 28.08 -5.74 11.08
C GLU A 225 28.04 -4.62 12.12
N LYS A 226 27.50 -3.46 11.74
CA LYS A 226 27.40 -2.27 12.61
C LYS A 226 26.06 -2.18 13.34
N GLN A 227 25.10 -3.06 13.06
CA GLN A 227 23.78 -3.05 13.68
C GLN A 227 23.67 -4.09 14.80
N PRO A 228 22.93 -3.79 15.88
CA PRO A 228 22.48 -4.82 16.82
C PRO A 228 21.57 -5.82 16.09
N ASP A 229 21.49 -7.06 16.58
CA ASP A 229 20.79 -8.16 15.90
C ASP A 229 19.34 -7.85 15.55
N ASN A 230 18.63 -7.09 16.39
CA ASN A 230 17.24 -6.70 16.17
C ASN A 230 17.04 -5.57 15.13
N LYS A 231 18.13 -4.94 14.66
CA LYS A 231 18.12 -3.90 13.60
C LYS A 231 18.81 -4.36 12.31
N LYS A 232 19.32 -5.60 12.26
CA LYS A 232 19.90 -6.17 11.04
C LYS A 232 18.80 -6.42 10.01
N ILE A 233 19.09 -6.13 8.75
CA ILE A 233 18.24 -6.51 7.63
C ILE A 233 18.56 -7.96 7.28
N LYS A 234 17.57 -8.84 7.37
CA LYS A 234 17.72 -10.24 6.99
C LYS A 234 17.84 -10.33 5.47
N PHE A 235 18.94 -10.88 4.98
CA PHE A 235 19.14 -11.13 3.55
C PHE A 235 18.90 -12.62 3.28
N ILE A 236 17.80 -12.92 2.59
CA ILE A 236 17.33 -14.28 2.32
C ILE A 236 17.66 -14.63 0.88
N VAL A 237 18.40 -15.72 0.69
CA VAL A 237 18.82 -16.23 -0.62
C VAL A 237 17.86 -17.35 -1.05
N PRO A 238 17.04 -17.12 -2.08
CA PRO A 238 16.13 -18.13 -2.62
C PRO A 238 16.88 -19.11 -3.55
N ALA A 239 16.19 -20.13 -4.04
CA ALA A 239 16.75 -21.03 -5.06
C ALA A 239 16.84 -20.36 -6.45
N ASN A 240 16.01 -19.35 -6.73
CA ASN A 240 16.09 -18.53 -7.94
C ASN A 240 15.46 -17.13 -7.76
N GLU A 241 15.67 -16.21 -8.71
CA GLU A 241 15.17 -14.83 -8.63
C GLU A 241 13.64 -14.69 -8.77
N GLN A 242 12.97 -15.62 -9.47
CA GLN A 242 11.50 -15.66 -9.47
C GLN A 242 10.99 -15.95 -8.05
N GLY A 243 11.64 -16.89 -7.34
CA GLY A 243 11.45 -17.15 -5.91
C GLY A 243 11.62 -15.88 -5.07
N ALA A 244 12.69 -15.10 -5.31
CA ALA A 244 12.92 -13.82 -4.62
C ALA A 244 11.72 -12.86 -4.74
N GLY A 245 11.23 -12.67 -5.97
CA GLY A 245 10.09 -11.79 -6.24
C GLY A 245 8.79 -12.28 -5.59
N PHE A 246 8.51 -13.58 -5.64
CA PHE A 246 7.30 -14.14 -5.01
C PHE A 246 7.38 -14.20 -3.48
N MET A 247 8.56 -14.42 -2.89
CA MET A 247 8.76 -14.26 -1.44
C MET A 247 8.49 -12.83 -1.01
N ALA A 248 9.05 -11.86 -1.71
CA ALA A 248 8.78 -10.45 -1.44
C ALA A 248 7.29 -10.11 -1.59
N SER A 249 6.60 -10.68 -2.59
CA SER A 249 5.14 -10.58 -2.75
C SER A 249 4.38 -11.21 -1.58
N GLY A 250 4.74 -12.41 -1.13
CA GLY A 250 4.14 -13.08 0.04
C GLY A 250 4.33 -12.30 1.34
N TYR A 251 5.54 -11.75 1.55
CA TYR A 251 5.85 -10.84 2.65
C TYR A 251 4.93 -9.61 2.61
N ALA A 252 4.80 -8.95 1.45
CA ALA A 252 3.98 -7.77 1.29
C ALA A 252 2.48 -8.06 1.51
N ARG A 253 1.96 -9.15 0.93
CA ARG A 253 0.55 -9.52 1.06
C ARG A 253 0.17 -9.81 2.53
N SER A 254 1.04 -10.49 3.27
CA SER A 254 0.81 -10.87 4.67
C SER A 254 0.93 -9.71 5.68
N THR A 255 1.70 -8.66 5.36
CA THR A 255 1.98 -7.54 6.30
C THR A 255 1.32 -6.22 5.92
N GLY A 256 1.14 -5.96 4.62
CA GLY A 256 0.83 -4.63 4.09
C GLY A 256 2.04 -3.70 3.96
N LYS A 257 3.25 -4.15 4.34
CA LYS A 257 4.50 -3.44 4.07
C LYS A 257 4.95 -3.64 2.62
N VAL A 258 5.93 -2.85 2.17
CA VAL A 258 6.56 -3.02 0.86
C VAL A 258 7.49 -4.24 0.92
N GLY A 259 7.26 -5.23 0.06
CA GLY A 259 8.19 -6.34 -0.14
C GLY A 259 9.40 -5.90 -0.96
N VAL A 260 10.57 -6.47 -0.69
CA VAL A 260 11.81 -6.10 -1.40
C VAL A 260 12.49 -7.30 -2.02
N ALA A 261 12.68 -7.25 -3.34
CA ALA A 261 13.51 -8.20 -4.09
C ALA A 261 14.81 -7.51 -4.54
N PHE A 262 15.94 -8.21 -4.49
CA PHE A 262 17.27 -7.65 -4.77
C PHE A 262 18.10 -8.61 -5.63
N VAL A 263 18.28 -8.31 -6.92
CA VAL A 263 18.85 -9.23 -7.90
C VAL A 263 19.91 -8.58 -8.80
N THR A 264 20.70 -9.38 -9.50
CA THR A 264 21.72 -8.90 -10.45
C THR A 264 21.12 -8.47 -11.80
N SER A 265 21.98 -8.00 -12.71
CA SER A 265 21.63 -7.63 -14.09
C SER A 265 21.25 -8.83 -14.96
N GLY A 266 20.85 -8.55 -16.20
CA GLY A 266 20.67 -9.58 -17.23
C GLY A 266 19.68 -10.66 -16.79
N PRO A 267 20.09 -11.93 -16.66
CA PRO A 267 19.21 -13.02 -16.28
C PRO A 267 18.56 -12.85 -14.89
N GLY A 268 19.26 -12.22 -13.94
CA GLY A 268 18.71 -12.00 -12.60
C GLY A 268 17.51 -11.07 -12.65
N ALA A 269 17.61 -9.99 -13.42
CA ALA A 269 16.51 -9.06 -13.65
C ALA A 269 15.37 -9.69 -14.46
N THR A 270 15.66 -10.41 -15.55
CA THR A 270 14.62 -10.99 -16.40
C THR A 270 13.85 -12.14 -15.73
N ASN A 271 14.46 -12.86 -14.78
CA ASN A 271 13.75 -13.85 -13.96
C ASN A 271 12.71 -13.22 -13.02
N THR A 272 12.76 -11.90 -12.78
CA THR A 272 11.76 -11.18 -11.95
C THR A 272 10.58 -10.63 -12.73
N VAL A 273 10.52 -10.80 -14.06
CA VAL A 273 9.42 -10.27 -14.91
C VAL A 273 8.07 -10.79 -14.44
N THR A 274 7.97 -12.10 -14.21
CA THR A 274 6.73 -12.74 -13.79
C THR A 274 6.27 -12.26 -12.41
N PRO A 275 7.11 -12.26 -11.34
CA PRO A 275 6.73 -11.67 -10.06
C PRO A 275 6.36 -10.18 -10.12
N VAL A 276 7.04 -9.38 -10.93
CA VAL A 276 6.70 -7.96 -11.13
C VAL A 276 5.31 -7.86 -11.75
N ARG A 277 5.03 -8.57 -12.84
CA ARG A 277 3.71 -8.49 -13.48
C ARG A 277 2.60 -9.02 -12.58
N ASP A 278 2.84 -10.12 -11.85
CA ASP A 278 1.91 -10.67 -10.86
C ASP A 278 1.54 -9.64 -9.79
N ALA A 279 2.54 -9.02 -9.17
CA ALA A 279 2.36 -7.99 -8.16
C ALA A 279 1.60 -6.77 -8.72
N ALA A 280 1.85 -6.37 -9.96
CA ALA A 280 1.11 -5.25 -10.57
C ALA A 280 -0.37 -5.59 -10.79
N ALA A 281 -0.66 -6.78 -11.28
CA ALA A 281 -2.03 -7.21 -11.56
C ALA A 281 -2.86 -7.31 -10.27
N ASP A 282 -2.26 -7.81 -9.18
CA ASP A 282 -2.90 -7.95 -7.87
C ASP A 282 -2.71 -6.73 -6.94
N SER A 283 -2.06 -5.67 -7.41
CA SER A 283 -1.85 -4.41 -6.67
C SER A 283 -1.06 -4.59 -5.36
N ILE A 284 0.08 -5.27 -5.45
CA ILE A 284 0.95 -5.60 -4.31
C ILE A 284 2.13 -4.61 -4.25
N PRO A 285 2.38 -3.97 -3.09
CA PRO A 285 3.50 -3.05 -2.93
C PRO A 285 4.83 -3.83 -2.90
N LEU A 286 5.59 -3.71 -3.99
CA LEU A 286 6.87 -4.39 -4.17
C LEU A 286 7.91 -3.39 -4.67
N VAL A 287 9.14 -3.50 -4.20
CA VAL A 287 10.29 -2.80 -4.77
C VAL A 287 11.32 -3.84 -5.21
N VAL A 288 11.62 -3.86 -6.51
CA VAL A 288 12.62 -4.78 -7.09
C VAL A 288 13.84 -3.96 -7.49
N LEU A 289 14.97 -4.22 -6.84
CA LEU A 289 16.25 -3.64 -7.23
C LEU A 289 16.97 -4.62 -8.15
N THR A 290 17.41 -4.11 -9.29
CA THR A 290 18.21 -4.85 -10.26
C THR A 290 19.57 -4.17 -10.39
N GLY A 291 20.65 -4.96 -10.36
CA GLY A 291 21.95 -4.48 -10.82
C GLY A 291 21.93 -4.25 -12.32
N GLN A 292 22.81 -3.38 -12.81
CA GLN A 292 23.02 -3.16 -14.24
C GLN A 292 24.50 -3.07 -14.57
N VAL A 293 24.86 -3.31 -15.82
CA VAL A 293 26.21 -3.02 -16.34
C VAL A 293 26.56 -1.54 -16.11
N PRO A 294 27.85 -1.16 -16.04
CA PRO A 294 28.23 0.24 -15.94
C PRO A 294 27.60 1.08 -17.05
N ARG A 295 27.20 2.32 -16.76
CA ARG A 295 26.51 3.22 -17.72
C ARG A 295 27.18 3.30 -19.11
N PRO A 296 28.52 3.39 -19.24
CA PRO A 296 29.16 3.43 -20.57
C PRO A 296 29.01 2.16 -21.41
N ALA A 297 28.64 1.03 -20.79
CA ALA A 297 28.43 -0.25 -21.48
C ALA A 297 26.96 -0.50 -21.82
N ILE A 298 26.03 0.36 -21.39
CA ILE A 298 24.61 0.23 -21.74
C ILE A 298 24.44 0.49 -23.25
N GLY A 299 23.72 -0.41 -23.92
CA GLY A 299 23.45 -0.42 -25.36
C GLY A 299 24.55 -1.06 -26.19
N SER A 300 25.50 -1.78 -25.58
CA SER A 300 26.65 -2.37 -26.29
C SER A 300 26.63 -3.89 -26.39
N ASP A 301 25.53 -4.52 -25.99
CA ASP A 301 25.42 -5.98 -25.80
C ASP A 301 26.49 -6.51 -24.83
N ALA A 302 26.71 -5.76 -23.75
CA ALA A 302 27.69 -6.10 -22.73
C ALA A 302 27.34 -7.41 -22.01
N PHE A 303 28.34 -8.03 -21.38
CA PHE A 303 28.13 -9.25 -20.60
C PHE A 303 27.10 -9.05 -19.48
N GLN A 304 26.06 -9.89 -19.48
CA GLN A 304 24.91 -9.81 -18.57
C GLN A 304 24.14 -8.48 -18.62
N GLU A 305 24.17 -7.79 -19.75
CA GLU A 305 23.26 -6.67 -20.01
C GLU A 305 21.86 -7.18 -20.37
N ALA A 306 20.83 -6.51 -19.86
CA ALA A 306 19.47 -6.61 -20.38
C ALA A 306 18.80 -5.23 -20.31
N PRO A 307 17.93 -4.88 -21.29
CA PRO A 307 17.20 -3.61 -21.29
C PRO A 307 16.02 -3.66 -20.31
N VAL A 308 16.31 -3.72 -18.99
CA VAL A 308 15.32 -3.91 -17.91
C VAL A 308 14.20 -2.89 -17.97
N PHE A 309 14.52 -1.61 -18.24
CA PHE A 309 13.51 -0.57 -18.40
C PHE A 309 12.46 -0.92 -19.47
N ASN A 310 12.91 -1.32 -20.67
CA ASN A 310 12.02 -1.64 -21.79
C ASN A 310 11.21 -2.92 -21.53
N ILE A 311 11.82 -3.91 -20.87
CA ILE A 311 11.16 -5.17 -20.53
C ILE A 311 10.05 -4.94 -19.48
N MET A 312 10.33 -4.12 -18.47
CA MET A 312 9.48 -4.01 -17.28
C MET A 312 8.47 -2.86 -17.32
N MET A 313 8.59 -1.91 -18.25
CA MET A 313 7.73 -0.71 -18.26
C MET A 313 6.22 -1.01 -18.34
N SER A 314 5.84 -2.12 -18.97
CA SER A 314 4.44 -2.59 -19.07
C SER A 314 4.05 -3.58 -17.96
N CYS A 315 5.03 -4.06 -17.21
CA CYS A 315 4.85 -5.03 -16.13
C CYS A 315 4.74 -4.36 -14.77
N ALA A 316 5.43 -3.23 -14.55
CA ALA A 316 5.51 -2.54 -13.27
C ALA A 316 4.60 -1.31 -13.20
N LYS A 317 4.34 -0.82 -11.97
CA LYS A 317 3.72 0.49 -11.75
C LYS A 317 4.65 1.62 -12.17
N HIS A 318 5.95 1.44 -11.94
CA HIS A 318 6.97 2.37 -12.40
C HIS A 318 8.33 1.66 -12.51
N VAL A 319 9.20 2.16 -13.39
CA VAL A 319 10.57 1.66 -13.55
C VAL A 319 11.52 2.84 -13.59
N PHE A 320 12.58 2.79 -12.79
CA PHE A 320 13.68 3.75 -12.80
C PHE A 320 14.93 3.10 -13.39
N LEU A 321 15.65 3.82 -14.25
CA LEU A 321 17.07 3.60 -14.51
C LEU A 321 17.84 4.74 -13.85
N VAL A 322 18.72 4.44 -12.91
CA VAL A 322 19.47 5.48 -12.19
C VAL A 322 20.65 5.94 -13.04
N GLU A 323 20.46 7.04 -13.80
CA GLU A 323 21.51 7.60 -14.65
C GLU A 323 22.47 8.52 -13.90
N LYS A 324 21.97 9.23 -12.89
CA LYS A 324 22.74 10.19 -12.09
C LYS A 324 23.00 9.63 -10.69
N PRO A 325 24.25 9.36 -10.30
CA PRO A 325 24.56 8.76 -9.01
C PRO A 325 24.05 9.57 -7.81
N GLU A 326 24.06 10.90 -7.90
CA GLU A 326 23.59 11.81 -6.86
C GLU A 326 22.07 11.76 -6.62
N GLU A 327 21.31 11.13 -7.52
CA GLU A 327 19.86 10.92 -7.42
C GLU A 327 19.49 9.55 -6.85
N LEU A 328 20.46 8.66 -6.59
CA LEU A 328 20.20 7.28 -6.12
C LEU A 328 19.34 7.26 -4.86
N GLU A 329 19.72 8.02 -3.83
CA GLU A 329 18.98 8.07 -2.56
C GLU A 329 17.52 8.50 -2.78
N ALA A 330 17.31 9.59 -3.52
CA ALA A 330 15.99 10.13 -3.81
C ALA A 330 15.16 9.15 -4.65
N THR A 331 15.79 8.44 -5.60
CA THR A 331 15.14 7.41 -6.42
C THR A 331 14.62 6.27 -5.54
N LEU A 332 15.44 5.74 -4.63
CA LEU A 332 15.04 4.65 -3.74
C LEU A 332 13.84 5.06 -2.88
N ARG A 333 13.89 6.20 -2.20
CA ARG A 333 12.76 6.71 -1.38
C ARG A 333 11.51 6.94 -2.22
N THR A 334 11.67 7.46 -3.43
CA THR A 334 10.57 7.66 -4.38
C THR A 334 9.96 6.33 -4.81
N ALA A 335 10.78 5.28 -5.02
CA ALA A 335 10.29 3.95 -5.36
C ALA A 335 9.41 3.37 -4.25
N PHE A 336 9.85 3.44 -2.98
CA PHE A 336 9.02 3.01 -1.84
C PHE A 336 7.72 3.82 -1.73
N TRP A 337 7.80 5.15 -1.90
CA TRP A 337 6.62 6.00 -1.88
C TRP A 337 5.62 5.67 -3.00
N ILE A 338 6.06 5.46 -4.24
CA ILE A 338 5.20 5.05 -5.35
C ILE A 338 4.62 3.66 -5.07
N ALA A 339 5.43 2.70 -4.60
CA ALA A 339 4.98 1.33 -4.40
C ALA A 339 3.79 1.23 -3.43
N ARG A 340 3.76 2.05 -2.37
CA ARG A 340 2.73 2.00 -1.31
C ARG A 340 1.56 2.97 -1.45
N THR A 341 1.67 4.04 -2.24
CA THR A 341 0.62 5.10 -2.31
C THR A 341 -0.36 4.90 -3.47
N GLY A 342 -1.58 5.41 -3.31
CA GLY A 342 -2.67 5.17 -4.28
C GLY A 342 -3.00 3.68 -4.35
N ARG A 343 -3.30 3.16 -5.55
CA ARG A 343 -3.32 1.72 -5.79
C ARG A 343 -1.89 1.16 -5.67
N PRO A 344 -1.58 0.28 -4.70
CA PRO A 344 -0.21 -0.22 -4.53
C PRO A 344 0.25 -1.03 -5.74
N GLY A 345 1.56 -1.13 -5.92
CA GLY A 345 2.11 -1.88 -7.05
C GLY A 345 3.64 -1.96 -7.04
N PRO A 346 4.22 -2.77 -7.92
CA PRO A 346 5.66 -3.00 -8.00
C PRO A 346 6.38 -1.81 -8.65
N VAL A 347 7.51 -1.42 -8.08
CA VAL A 347 8.44 -0.46 -8.67
C VAL A 347 9.78 -1.13 -8.88
N VAL A 348 10.33 -1.01 -10.08
CA VAL A 348 11.66 -1.55 -10.42
C VAL A 348 12.69 -0.40 -10.38
N VAL A 349 13.84 -0.62 -9.76
CA VAL A 349 14.96 0.33 -9.72
C VAL A 349 16.19 -0.36 -10.27
N ASP A 350 16.58 0.01 -11.49
CA ASP A 350 17.76 -0.50 -12.19
C ASP A 350 18.98 0.37 -11.90
N ILE A 351 20.01 -0.22 -11.29
CA ILE A 351 21.14 0.50 -10.70
C ILE A 351 22.46 0.06 -11.36
N PRO A 352 23.02 0.89 -12.26
CA PRO A 352 24.34 0.64 -12.86
C PRO A 352 25.44 0.42 -11.83
N LYS A 353 26.35 -0.51 -12.11
CA LYS A 353 27.46 -0.84 -11.20
C LYS A 353 28.33 0.37 -10.83
N ASP A 354 28.58 1.27 -11.77
CA ASP A 354 29.35 2.48 -11.52
C ASP A 354 28.59 3.52 -10.67
N VAL A 355 27.26 3.50 -10.68
CA VAL A 355 26.43 4.27 -9.73
C VAL A 355 26.54 3.71 -8.32
N GLN A 356 26.58 2.38 -8.16
CA GLN A 356 26.77 1.74 -6.86
C GLN A 356 28.16 2.08 -6.27
N LEU A 357 29.19 2.16 -7.11
CA LEU A 357 30.57 2.47 -6.70
C LEU A 357 30.85 3.96 -6.51
N TRP A 358 29.98 4.83 -7.03
CA TRP A 358 30.12 6.28 -6.89
C TRP A 358 30.08 6.69 -5.42
N GLN A 359 30.91 7.67 -5.04
CA GLN A 359 30.94 8.24 -3.70
C GLN A 359 30.33 9.63 -3.67
N GLY A 360 29.49 9.87 -2.67
CA GLY A 360 28.90 11.19 -2.45
C GLY A 360 28.28 11.37 -1.08
N ALA A 361 27.83 12.60 -0.85
CA ALA A 361 27.19 12.99 0.40
C ALA A 361 25.80 12.36 0.49
N TYR A 362 25.58 11.57 1.54
CA TYR A 362 24.26 11.08 1.92
C TYR A 362 23.43 12.20 2.52
N ARG A 363 22.23 12.42 1.97
CA ARG A 363 21.35 13.54 2.34
C ARG A 363 20.41 13.16 3.48
N GLY A 364 20.04 11.89 3.59
CA GLY A 364 19.12 11.38 4.61
C GLY A 364 17.65 11.77 4.39
N ALA A 365 17.33 12.43 3.27
CA ALA A 365 15.99 12.90 2.94
C ALA A 365 15.86 13.18 1.43
N GLY A 366 14.61 13.40 1.00
CA GLY A 366 14.29 13.88 -0.34
C GLY A 366 13.59 12.84 -1.22
N LEU A 367 12.80 13.34 -2.15
CA LEU A 367 12.12 12.56 -3.18
C LEU A 367 12.40 13.21 -4.54
N LEU A 368 12.37 12.43 -5.60
CA LEU A 368 12.39 12.95 -6.95
C LEU A 368 11.18 13.86 -7.19
N PRO A 369 11.30 14.91 -8.04
CA PRO A 369 10.27 15.92 -8.22
C PRO A 369 9.11 15.46 -9.14
N LEU A 370 8.39 14.41 -8.75
CA LEU A 370 7.25 13.86 -9.51
C LEU A 370 5.95 14.66 -9.24
N ARG A 371 5.89 15.91 -9.71
CA ARG A 371 4.80 16.86 -9.40
C ARG A 371 3.40 16.31 -9.70
N GLY A 372 3.21 15.66 -10.85
CA GLY A 372 1.92 15.12 -11.26
C GLY A 372 1.43 13.99 -10.37
N TYR A 373 2.32 13.06 -10.00
CA TYR A 373 1.99 11.95 -9.11
C TYR A 373 1.73 12.47 -7.68
N ARG A 374 2.56 13.38 -7.17
CA ARG A 374 2.38 14.01 -5.85
C ARG A 374 1.01 14.68 -5.72
N ARG A 375 0.65 15.53 -6.70
CA ARG A 375 -0.67 16.18 -6.72
C ARG A 375 -1.82 15.16 -6.66
N ARG A 376 -1.74 14.05 -7.40
CA ARG A 376 -2.78 13.01 -7.36
C ARG A 376 -2.86 12.34 -5.99
N VAL A 377 -1.72 11.98 -5.40
CA VAL A 377 -1.67 11.39 -4.05
C VAL A 377 -2.23 12.35 -3.01
N ASP A 378 -1.89 13.65 -3.07
CA ASP A 378 -2.36 14.66 -2.12
C ASP A 378 -3.90 14.85 -2.21
N VAL A 379 -4.44 14.85 -3.44
CA VAL A 379 -5.90 14.89 -3.66
C VAL A 379 -6.57 13.66 -3.06
N LEU A 380 -6.04 12.46 -3.31
CA LEU A 380 -6.55 11.21 -2.73
C LEU A 380 -6.46 11.21 -1.19
N ALA A 381 -5.34 11.70 -0.63
CA ALA A 381 -5.12 11.80 0.80
C ALA A 381 -6.09 12.77 1.50
N LYS A 382 -6.67 13.72 0.76
CA LYS A 382 -7.66 14.69 1.25
C LYS A 382 -9.09 14.36 0.81
N SER A 383 -9.28 13.37 -0.05
CA SER A 383 -10.61 12.92 -0.50
C SER A 383 -11.47 12.54 0.71
N ARG A 384 -12.68 13.09 0.74
CA ARG A 384 -13.75 12.87 1.72
C ARG A 384 -15.07 12.76 0.99
N LEU A 385 -15.98 11.98 1.54
CA LEU A 385 -17.33 11.90 1.03
C LEU A 385 -18.07 13.21 1.31
N SER A 386 -18.65 13.83 0.28
CA SER A 386 -19.51 15.00 0.45
C SER A 386 -20.85 14.60 1.06
N GLU A 387 -21.51 15.53 1.76
CA GLU A 387 -22.85 15.29 2.33
C GLU A 387 -23.86 14.91 1.24
N GLU A 388 -23.76 15.55 0.07
CA GLU A 388 -24.62 15.24 -1.08
C GLU A 388 -24.38 13.83 -1.62
N ALA A 389 -23.11 13.42 -1.78
CA ALA A 389 -22.80 12.06 -2.23
C ALA A 389 -23.26 11.01 -1.21
N ALA A 390 -23.14 11.30 0.08
CA ALA A 390 -23.66 10.45 1.14
C ALA A 390 -25.19 10.36 1.10
N ARG A 391 -25.89 11.49 0.95
CA ARG A 391 -27.35 11.55 0.81
C ARG A 391 -27.83 10.68 -0.35
N ILE A 392 -27.24 10.84 -1.54
CA ILE A 392 -27.57 10.04 -2.73
C ILE A 392 -27.34 8.53 -2.48
N PHE A 393 -26.23 8.16 -1.83
CA PHE A 393 -25.96 6.77 -1.49
C PHE A 393 -27.06 6.17 -0.61
N PHE A 394 -27.44 6.88 0.47
CA PHE A 394 -28.49 6.41 1.37
C PHE A 394 -29.89 6.48 0.74
N GLU A 395 -30.14 7.34 -0.23
CA GLU A 395 -31.37 7.35 -1.02
C GLU A 395 -31.47 6.09 -1.90
N HIS A 396 -30.42 5.73 -2.61
CA HIS A 396 -30.36 4.44 -3.33
C HIS A 396 -30.62 3.29 -2.35
N LEU A 397 -29.94 3.28 -1.19
CA LEU A 397 -30.14 2.25 -0.19
C LEU A 397 -31.56 2.23 0.38
N THR A 398 -32.23 3.40 0.50
CA THR A 398 -33.61 3.51 0.97
C THR A 398 -34.58 2.77 0.05
N VAL A 399 -34.47 2.98 -1.27
CA VAL A 399 -35.41 2.42 -2.26
C VAL A 399 -35.08 0.99 -2.70
N SER A 400 -33.88 0.50 -2.42
CA SER A 400 -33.46 -0.87 -2.75
C SER A 400 -33.99 -1.90 -1.77
N GLU A 401 -34.55 -3.01 -2.21
CA GLU A 401 -35.03 -4.08 -1.33
C GLU A 401 -33.98 -5.15 -1.05
N ARG A 402 -32.98 -5.27 -1.94
CA ARG A 402 -31.98 -6.34 -1.96
C ARG A 402 -30.58 -5.75 -2.18
N PRO A 403 -30.08 -4.90 -1.26
CA PRO A 403 -28.73 -4.38 -1.37
C PRO A 403 -27.69 -5.47 -1.09
N LEU A 404 -26.53 -5.37 -1.73
CA LEU A 404 -25.43 -6.32 -1.61
C LEU A 404 -24.07 -5.61 -1.67
N LEU A 405 -23.17 -5.95 -0.75
CA LEU A 405 -21.79 -5.48 -0.76
C LEU A 405 -20.92 -6.45 -1.57
N TYR A 406 -20.19 -5.91 -2.55
CA TYR A 406 -19.16 -6.62 -3.30
C TYR A 406 -17.77 -6.11 -2.92
N VAL A 407 -17.03 -6.93 -2.19
CA VAL A 407 -15.77 -6.52 -1.56
C VAL A 407 -14.57 -7.13 -2.29
N GLY A 408 -13.60 -6.29 -2.65
CA GLY A 408 -12.36 -6.72 -3.30
C GLY A 408 -11.10 -6.54 -2.46
N GLY A 409 -9.94 -6.77 -3.11
CA GLY A 409 -8.62 -6.67 -2.46
C GLY A 409 -8.27 -5.25 -1.99
N GLY A 410 -8.95 -4.21 -2.47
CA GLY A 410 -8.77 -2.84 -1.99
C GLY A 410 -9.07 -2.69 -0.49
N VAL A 411 -10.03 -3.45 0.05
CA VAL A 411 -10.31 -3.46 1.50
C VAL A 411 -9.16 -4.07 2.30
N ILE A 412 -8.55 -5.14 1.79
CA ILE A 412 -7.37 -5.77 2.40
C ILE A 412 -6.19 -4.81 2.38
N ASN A 413 -5.90 -4.21 1.22
CA ASN A 413 -4.77 -3.31 1.03
C ASN A 413 -4.88 -2.03 1.88
N SER A 414 -6.08 -1.47 1.99
CA SER A 414 -6.41 -0.30 2.81
C SER A 414 -6.40 -0.60 4.32
N GLY A 415 -6.43 -1.88 4.73
CA GLY A 415 -6.59 -2.25 6.13
C GLY A 415 -7.95 -1.88 6.68
N ALA A 416 -8.99 -2.01 5.84
CA ALA A 416 -10.35 -1.54 6.08
C ALA A 416 -11.32 -2.65 6.56
N ALA A 417 -10.82 -3.82 6.95
CA ALA A 417 -11.65 -4.96 7.35
C ALA A 417 -12.54 -4.64 8.57
N ALA A 418 -12.03 -3.85 9.52
CA ALA A 418 -12.80 -3.43 10.70
C ALA A 418 -13.93 -2.47 10.32
N GLU A 419 -13.64 -1.48 9.47
CA GLU A 419 -14.62 -0.53 8.95
C GLU A 419 -15.68 -1.22 8.09
N LEU A 420 -15.28 -2.20 7.26
CA LEU A 420 -16.21 -3.00 6.47
C LEU A 420 -17.17 -3.76 7.39
N LYS A 421 -16.63 -4.43 8.41
CA LYS A 421 -17.44 -5.17 9.38
C LYS A 421 -18.44 -4.23 10.08
N GLU A 422 -17.96 -3.10 10.60
CA GLU A 422 -18.81 -2.10 11.26
C GLU A 422 -19.91 -1.59 10.31
N PHE A 423 -19.55 -1.24 9.06
CA PHE A 423 -20.50 -0.79 8.06
C PHE A 423 -21.56 -1.85 7.74
N ALA A 424 -21.14 -3.09 7.52
CA ALA A 424 -22.05 -4.20 7.25
C ALA A 424 -22.99 -4.46 8.44
N GLU A 425 -22.49 -4.45 9.67
CA GLU A 425 -23.29 -4.70 10.88
C GLU A 425 -24.29 -3.58 11.17
N ILE A 426 -23.87 -2.31 11.07
CA ILE A 426 -24.73 -1.15 11.35
C ILE A 426 -25.91 -1.08 10.37
N PHE A 427 -25.67 -1.37 9.09
CA PHE A 427 -26.70 -1.29 8.05
C PHE A 427 -27.29 -2.65 7.67
N HIS A 428 -26.92 -3.72 8.39
CA HIS A 428 -27.36 -5.10 8.19
C HIS A 428 -27.22 -5.61 6.74
N LEU A 429 -26.13 -5.24 6.05
CA LEU A 429 -25.91 -5.54 4.64
C LEU A 429 -25.20 -6.90 4.43
N PRO A 430 -25.63 -7.72 3.45
CA PRO A 430 -24.91 -8.94 3.08
C PRO A 430 -23.62 -8.64 2.31
N VAL A 431 -22.62 -9.51 2.48
CA VAL A 431 -21.27 -9.33 1.92
C VAL A 431 -20.87 -10.53 1.08
N VAL A 432 -20.52 -10.28 -0.19
CA VAL A 432 -19.78 -11.21 -1.04
C VAL A 432 -18.36 -10.68 -1.29
N THR A 433 -17.40 -11.56 -1.45
CA THR A 433 -15.98 -11.19 -1.68
C THR A 433 -15.48 -11.67 -3.04
N SER A 434 -14.61 -10.91 -3.70
CA SER A 434 -13.77 -11.51 -4.74
C SER A 434 -12.75 -12.47 -4.11
N LEU A 435 -12.04 -13.24 -4.95
CA LEU A 435 -10.89 -14.05 -4.50
C LEU A 435 -9.88 -13.22 -3.69
N MET A 436 -9.62 -11.98 -4.13
CA MET A 436 -8.66 -11.07 -3.49
C MET A 436 -9.23 -10.39 -2.23
N GLY A 437 -10.55 -10.46 -2.02
CA GLY A 437 -11.23 -9.91 -0.85
C GLY A 437 -11.41 -10.92 0.29
N ILE A 438 -11.03 -12.19 0.11
CA ILE A 438 -11.16 -13.23 1.14
C ILE A 438 -10.42 -12.83 2.42
N GLY A 439 -11.08 -12.99 3.56
CA GLY A 439 -10.59 -12.58 4.88
C GLY A 439 -10.90 -11.12 5.25
N SER A 440 -11.50 -10.32 4.36
CA SER A 440 -11.98 -8.97 4.70
C SER A 440 -13.14 -8.98 5.70
N LEU A 441 -13.90 -10.09 5.73
CA LEU A 441 -14.87 -10.46 6.74
C LEU A 441 -14.70 -11.96 7.02
N ASP A 442 -14.83 -12.36 8.29
CA ASP A 442 -14.79 -13.76 8.69
C ASP A 442 -15.79 -14.58 7.85
N THR A 443 -15.33 -15.68 7.22
CA THR A 443 -16.22 -16.53 6.41
C THR A 443 -17.32 -17.21 7.25
N GLN A 444 -17.19 -17.27 8.57
CA GLN A 444 -18.25 -17.74 9.47
C GLN A 444 -19.17 -16.61 9.95
N HIS A 445 -18.90 -15.35 9.58
CA HIS A 445 -19.77 -14.24 9.93
C HIS A 445 -21.17 -14.45 9.32
N PRO A 446 -22.28 -14.22 10.06
CA PRO A 446 -23.63 -14.43 9.54
C PRO A 446 -23.91 -13.67 8.24
N GLN A 447 -23.29 -12.50 8.10
CA GLN A 447 -23.45 -11.65 6.91
C GLN A 447 -22.56 -12.01 5.72
N SER A 448 -21.67 -13.00 5.87
CA SER A 448 -20.79 -13.46 4.80
C SER A 448 -21.53 -14.44 3.89
N LEU A 449 -21.54 -14.15 2.59
CA LEU A 449 -22.00 -15.04 1.53
C LEU A 449 -20.83 -15.68 0.77
N HIS A 450 -19.59 -15.49 1.26
CA HIS A 450 -18.36 -16.04 0.69
C HIS A 450 -18.04 -15.47 -0.70
N MET A 451 -17.22 -16.20 -1.46
CA MET A 451 -16.70 -15.77 -2.75
C MET A 451 -17.78 -15.80 -3.83
N LEU A 452 -17.87 -14.75 -4.65
CA LEU A 452 -18.63 -14.74 -5.91
C LEU A 452 -17.71 -15.00 -7.12
N GLY A 453 -18.28 -15.22 -8.29
CA GLY A 453 -17.55 -15.33 -9.56
C GLY A 453 -17.66 -16.69 -10.22
N MET A 454 -16.76 -16.94 -11.17
CA MET A 454 -16.65 -18.18 -11.94
C MET A 454 -16.75 -19.42 -11.05
N HIS A 455 -16.01 -19.44 -9.94
CA HIS A 455 -16.06 -20.53 -8.95
C HIS A 455 -16.56 -20.06 -7.58
N GLY A 456 -17.41 -19.03 -7.56
CA GLY A 456 -18.07 -18.58 -6.34
C GLY A 456 -19.05 -19.62 -5.78
N THR A 457 -19.50 -19.41 -4.55
CA THR A 457 -20.58 -20.22 -3.99
C THR A 457 -21.88 -19.94 -4.76
N ALA A 458 -22.75 -20.95 -4.86
CA ALA A 458 -23.97 -20.80 -5.63
C ALA A 458 -24.86 -19.69 -5.06
N PHE A 459 -24.96 -19.64 -3.72
CA PHE A 459 -25.73 -18.63 -3.02
C PHE A 459 -25.13 -17.22 -3.11
N ALA A 460 -23.80 -17.04 -3.23
CA ALA A 460 -23.20 -15.74 -3.53
C ALA A 460 -23.61 -15.25 -4.91
N ASN A 461 -23.45 -16.11 -5.93
CA ASN A 461 -23.77 -15.75 -7.31
C ASN A 461 -25.27 -15.44 -7.47
N TYR A 462 -26.14 -16.25 -6.87
CA TYR A 462 -27.57 -15.95 -6.86
C TYR A 462 -27.92 -14.65 -6.14
N ALA A 463 -27.23 -14.32 -5.05
CA ALA A 463 -27.43 -13.02 -4.39
C ALA A 463 -27.06 -11.85 -5.31
N VAL A 464 -26.00 -11.98 -6.11
CA VAL A 464 -25.61 -10.97 -7.12
C VAL A 464 -26.65 -10.85 -8.22
N ASP A 465 -27.18 -11.97 -8.72
CA ASP A 465 -28.24 -11.94 -9.73
C ASP A 465 -29.51 -11.28 -9.20
N ASP A 466 -29.90 -11.59 -7.96
CA ASP A 466 -31.15 -11.14 -7.35
C ASP A 466 -31.08 -9.71 -6.79
N CYS A 467 -29.89 -9.13 -6.62
CA CYS A 467 -29.72 -7.83 -5.96
C CYS A 467 -30.28 -6.68 -6.80
N ASP A 468 -30.79 -5.65 -6.12
CA ASP A 468 -31.26 -4.43 -6.78
C ASP A 468 -30.38 -3.19 -6.49
N PHE A 469 -29.36 -3.35 -5.64
CA PHE A 469 -28.24 -2.42 -5.49
C PHE A 469 -26.97 -3.19 -5.15
N LEU A 470 -25.99 -3.12 -6.05
CA LEU A 470 -24.67 -3.69 -5.83
C LEU A 470 -23.67 -2.59 -5.49
N PHE A 471 -23.08 -2.65 -4.31
CA PHE A 471 -22.05 -1.69 -3.89
C PHE A 471 -20.67 -2.35 -3.87
N SER A 472 -19.86 -2.04 -4.88
CA SER A 472 -18.48 -2.47 -5.03
C SER A 472 -17.52 -1.60 -4.20
N ILE A 473 -16.70 -2.24 -3.38
CA ILE A 473 -15.72 -1.58 -2.50
C ILE A 473 -14.34 -2.19 -2.76
N GLY A 474 -13.45 -1.42 -3.39
CA GLY A 474 -12.08 -1.84 -3.69
C GLY A 474 -12.01 -3.06 -4.61
N ALA A 475 -12.93 -3.17 -5.57
CA ALA A 475 -13.00 -4.23 -6.56
C ALA A 475 -13.11 -3.68 -7.99
N ARG A 476 -12.55 -4.42 -8.94
CA ARG A 476 -12.34 -3.98 -10.33
C ARG A 476 -13.25 -4.64 -11.39
N PHE A 477 -14.29 -5.34 -10.96
CA PHE A 477 -15.22 -6.08 -11.85
C PHE A 477 -14.51 -6.94 -12.91
N ASP A 478 -13.51 -7.72 -12.48
CA ASP A 478 -12.73 -8.64 -13.32
C ASP A 478 -13.63 -9.63 -14.10
N ASP A 479 -13.16 -10.13 -15.25
CA ASP A 479 -13.89 -11.08 -16.10
C ASP A 479 -14.22 -12.39 -15.38
N ARG A 480 -13.38 -12.83 -14.43
CA ARG A 480 -13.65 -14.01 -13.59
C ARG A 480 -14.74 -13.77 -12.56
N VAL A 481 -15.16 -12.52 -12.36
CA VAL A 481 -16.31 -12.16 -11.53
C VAL A 481 -17.49 -11.78 -12.40
N ALA A 482 -17.34 -10.78 -13.26
CA ALA A 482 -18.45 -10.23 -14.04
C ALA A 482 -18.91 -11.16 -15.17
N GLY A 483 -18.06 -12.05 -15.67
CA GLY A 483 -18.37 -12.93 -16.79
C GLY A 483 -18.94 -12.13 -17.96
N LYS A 484 -20.18 -12.44 -18.35
CA LYS A 484 -20.93 -11.63 -19.31
C LYS A 484 -21.45 -10.33 -18.68
N VAL A 485 -20.66 -9.26 -18.76
CA VAL A 485 -20.90 -7.95 -18.11
C VAL A 485 -22.32 -7.39 -18.31
N ALA A 486 -22.91 -7.55 -19.50
CA ALA A 486 -24.26 -7.07 -19.81
C ALA A 486 -25.35 -7.78 -18.97
N GLU A 487 -25.09 -9.02 -18.55
CA GLU A 487 -26.00 -9.85 -17.75
C GLU A 487 -25.52 -9.99 -16.29
N PHE A 488 -24.43 -9.31 -15.91
CA PHE A 488 -23.96 -9.27 -14.53
C PHE A 488 -24.80 -8.32 -13.68
N ALA A 489 -25.30 -8.82 -12.55
CA ALA A 489 -26.23 -8.12 -11.65
C ALA A 489 -27.41 -7.47 -12.42
N PRO A 490 -28.19 -8.27 -13.16
CA PRO A 490 -29.15 -7.78 -14.16
C PRO A 490 -30.33 -7.03 -13.53
N HIS A 491 -30.59 -7.24 -12.24
CA HIS A 491 -31.68 -6.59 -11.49
C HIS A 491 -31.21 -5.37 -10.68
N ALA A 492 -29.89 -5.07 -10.68
CA ALA A 492 -29.33 -3.94 -9.98
C ALA A 492 -29.81 -2.62 -10.63
N LYS A 493 -30.67 -1.89 -9.91
CA LYS A 493 -31.10 -0.53 -10.27
C LYS A 493 -29.96 0.47 -10.07
N PHE A 494 -29.11 0.20 -9.08
CA PHE A 494 -27.98 1.03 -8.71
C PHE A 494 -26.70 0.20 -8.66
N ILE A 495 -25.61 0.81 -9.12
CA ILE A 495 -24.25 0.29 -9.01
C ILE A 495 -23.43 1.34 -8.27
N GLY A 496 -23.05 1.04 -7.04
CA GLY A 496 -22.12 1.85 -6.25
C GLY A 496 -20.69 1.37 -6.51
N HIS A 497 -19.75 2.28 -6.74
CA HIS A 497 -18.34 1.92 -6.92
C HIS A 497 -17.41 2.85 -6.14
N MET A 498 -16.80 2.30 -5.09
CA MET A 498 -15.75 2.97 -4.33
C MET A 498 -14.40 2.32 -4.66
N ASP A 499 -13.47 3.11 -5.18
CA ASP A 499 -12.11 2.67 -5.48
C ASP A 499 -11.12 3.80 -5.27
N ILE A 500 -9.86 3.46 -4.95
CA ILE A 500 -8.80 4.46 -4.81
C ILE A 500 -8.27 4.92 -6.17
N ASP A 501 -8.44 4.10 -7.20
CA ASP A 501 -8.02 4.38 -8.57
C ASP A 501 -9.19 4.90 -9.42
N PRO A 502 -9.20 6.19 -9.80
CA PRO A 502 -10.26 6.74 -10.62
C PRO A 502 -10.37 6.06 -11.99
N ALA A 503 -9.30 5.40 -12.49
CA ALA A 503 -9.34 4.68 -13.76
C ALA A 503 -10.15 3.37 -13.70
N GLU A 504 -10.47 2.86 -12.51
CA GLU A 504 -11.30 1.68 -12.33
C GLU A 504 -12.80 2.01 -12.34
N ILE A 505 -13.16 3.24 -11.96
CA ILE A 505 -14.56 3.68 -11.91
C ILE A 505 -15.16 3.75 -13.31
N GLY A 506 -16.24 2.99 -13.54
CA GLY A 506 -16.94 2.98 -14.83
C GLY A 506 -16.21 2.23 -15.95
N LYS A 507 -15.05 1.61 -15.67
CA LYS A 507 -14.25 0.92 -16.70
C LYS A 507 -14.95 -0.31 -17.29
N VAL A 508 -15.56 -1.13 -16.42
CA VAL A 508 -16.23 -2.38 -16.82
C VAL A 508 -17.74 -2.27 -16.65
N LYS A 509 -18.20 -1.81 -15.48
CA LYS A 509 -19.62 -1.59 -15.18
C LYS A 509 -19.83 -0.11 -14.89
N VAL A 510 -20.83 0.49 -15.53
CA VAL A 510 -21.19 1.89 -15.30
C VAL A 510 -21.73 2.04 -13.87
N ALA A 511 -21.14 2.94 -13.09
CA ALA A 511 -21.55 3.21 -11.73
C ALA A 511 -22.59 4.34 -11.69
N THR A 512 -23.72 4.11 -11.00
CA THR A 512 -24.74 5.14 -10.73
C THR A 512 -24.35 6.02 -9.55
N TRP A 513 -23.45 5.54 -8.70
CA TRP A 513 -22.82 6.29 -7.63
C TRP A 513 -21.36 5.87 -7.54
N SER A 514 -20.45 6.83 -7.35
CA SER A 514 -19.04 6.50 -7.16
C SER A 514 -18.36 7.41 -6.15
N HIS A 515 -17.31 6.89 -5.53
CA HIS A 515 -16.46 7.66 -4.64
C HIS A 515 -15.01 7.24 -4.80
N VAL A 516 -14.15 8.20 -5.19
CA VAL A 516 -12.72 7.96 -5.34
C VAL A 516 -12.04 8.22 -4.00
N ALA A 517 -11.75 7.15 -3.26
CA ALA A 517 -11.12 7.23 -1.97
C ALA A 517 -10.45 5.92 -1.56
N ASP A 518 -9.54 6.02 -0.59
CA ASP A 518 -9.12 4.86 0.19
C ASP A 518 -10.32 4.22 0.90
N ALA A 519 -10.45 2.89 0.80
CA ALA A 519 -11.64 2.16 1.24
C ALA A 519 -11.93 2.34 2.74
N LYS A 520 -10.89 2.35 3.59
CA LYS A 520 -11.01 2.56 5.03
C LYS A 520 -11.69 3.88 5.34
N ARG A 521 -11.21 4.93 4.70
CA ARG A 521 -11.76 6.28 4.88
C ARG A 521 -13.16 6.42 4.30
N GLY A 522 -13.38 5.94 3.06
CA GLY A 522 -14.68 6.05 2.42
C GLY A 522 -15.78 5.29 3.20
N LEU A 523 -15.44 4.12 3.77
CA LEU A 523 -16.33 3.40 4.67
C LEU A 523 -16.62 4.18 5.96
N ARG A 524 -15.59 4.78 6.58
CA ARG A 524 -15.76 5.61 7.78
C ARG A 524 -16.69 6.80 7.50
N ASP A 525 -16.47 7.51 6.40
CA ASP A 525 -17.30 8.66 6.01
C ASP A 525 -18.78 8.23 5.79
N LEU A 526 -19.02 7.07 5.18
CA LEU A 526 -20.36 6.51 5.01
C LEU A 526 -21.01 6.11 6.35
N ILE A 527 -20.26 5.47 7.25
CA ILE A 527 -20.74 5.11 8.59
C ILE A 527 -21.20 6.38 9.33
N ASP A 528 -20.35 7.40 9.35
CA ASP A 528 -20.61 8.65 10.09
C ASP A 528 -21.77 9.44 9.47
N ALA A 529 -21.88 9.46 8.14
CA ALA A 529 -23.03 10.03 7.46
C ALA A 529 -24.33 9.29 7.80
N GLY A 530 -24.36 7.96 7.72
CA GLY A 530 -25.57 7.18 8.01
C GLY A 530 -26.00 7.29 9.48
N LYS A 531 -25.04 7.35 10.42
CA LYS A 531 -25.32 7.63 11.85
C LYS A 531 -25.95 9.01 12.04
N ARG A 532 -25.40 10.06 11.41
CA ARG A 532 -25.95 11.44 11.48
C ARG A 532 -27.36 11.53 10.89
N MET A 533 -27.61 10.81 9.80
CA MET A 533 -28.93 10.74 9.17
C MET A 533 -29.94 9.89 9.97
N GLY A 534 -29.48 9.15 10.99
CA GLY A 534 -30.33 8.18 11.70
C GLY A 534 -30.84 7.07 10.78
N PHE A 535 -30.09 6.73 9.72
CA PHE A 535 -30.54 5.81 8.69
C PHE A 535 -30.78 4.41 9.26
N LYS A 536 -31.96 3.86 8.98
CA LYS A 536 -32.35 2.49 9.34
C LYS A 536 -33.10 1.86 8.19
N LYS A 537 -32.86 0.57 7.98
CA LYS A 537 -33.53 -0.21 6.96
C LYS A 537 -33.80 -1.62 7.47
N ASP A 538 -35.04 -2.08 7.30
CA ASP A 538 -35.38 -3.48 7.54
C ASP A 538 -35.03 -4.31 6.30
N LEU A 539 -34.12 -5.25 6.47
CA LEU A 539 -33.69 -6.21 5.45
C LEU A 539 -34.09 -7.65 5.80
N SER A 540 -35.01 -7.85 6.74
CA SER A 540 -35.42 -9.18 7.21
C SER A 540 -35.96 -10.07 6.09
N ALA A 541 -36.73 -9.50 5.16
CA ALA A 541 -37.22 -10.23 3.99
C ALA A 541 -36.08 -10.67 3.06
N TRP A 542 -35.07 -9.82 2.88
CA TRP A 542 -33.91 -10.14 2.05
C TRP A 542 -33.04 -11.22 2.70
N TRP A 543 -32.74 -11.09 3.99
CA TRP A 543 -32.03 -12.11 4.76
C TRP A 543 -32.73 -13.46 4.75
N LYS A 544 -34.06 -13.49 4.90
CA LYS A 544 -34.85 -14.72 4.78
C LYS A 544 -34.66 -15.40 3.42
N ALA A 545 -34.61 -14.64 2.33
CA ALA A 545 -34.35 -15.18 1.00
C ALA A 545 -32.91 -15.69 0.85
N LEU A 546 -31.93 -14.94 1.36
CA LEU A 546 -30.51 -15.33 1.35
C LEU A 546 -30.25 -16.61 2.15
N ASP A 547 -30.82 -16.74 3.35
CA ASP A 547 -30.67 -17.93 4.18
C ASP A 547 -31.33 -19.15 3.56
N ALA A 548 -32.49 -18.97 2.91
CA ALA A 548 -33.11 -20.03 2.12
C ALA A 548 -32.21 -20.46 0.95
N ASN A 549 -31.60 -19.51 0.23
CA ASN A 549 -30.64 -19.81 -0.84
C ASN A 549 -29.41 -20.55 -0.31
N ARG A 550 -28.82 -20.08 0.80
CA ARG A 550 -27.66 -20.69 1.45
C ARG A 550 -27.95 -22.14 1.85
N LYS A 551 -29.15 -22.41 2.38
CA LYS A 551 -29.58 -23.76 2.76
C LYS A 551 -29.85 -24.65 1.56
N ASN A 552 -30.57 -24.16 0.56
CA ASN A 552 -30.98 -24.95 -0.61
C ASN A 552 -29.82 -25.24 -1.56
N HIS A 553 -28.83 -24.35 -1.61
CA HIS A 553 -27.69 -24.41 -2.53
C HIS A 553 -26.35 -24.49 -1.76
N ALA A 554 -26.37 -25.18 -0.62
CA ALA A 554 -25.18 -25.36 0.21
C ALA A 554 -24.08 -26.10 -0.56
N MET A 555 -22.82 -25.70 -0.33
CA MET A 555 -21.66 -26.36 -0.91
C MET A 555 -21.58 -27.82 -0.44
N ASN A 556 -21.33 -28.74 -1.38
CA ASN A 556 -21.29 -30.17 -1.10
C ASN A 556 -20.53 -30.93 -2.20
N TYR A 557 -20.19 -32.19 -1.92
CA TYR A 557 -19.40 -33.05 -2.78
C TYR A 557 -19.67 -34.53 -2.44
N ASP A 558 -19.02 -35.46 -3.13
CA ASP A 558 -19.17 -36.90 -2.87
C ASP A 558 -18.59 -37.32 -1.50
N ARG A 559 -19.44 -37.29 -0.46
CA ARG A 559 -19.07 -37.71 0.92
C ARG A 559 -18.84 -39.23 1.04
N LYS A 560 -19.22 -40.03 0.04
CA LYS A 560 -19.11 -41.51 0.05
C LYS A 560 -17.97 -42.02 -0.83
N SER A 561 -17.18 -41.13 -1.41
CA SER A 561 -16.04 -41.49 -2.25
C SER A 561 -15.06 -42.39 -1.49
N LEU A 562 -14.52 -43.39 -2.19
CA LEU A 562 -13.44 -44.23 -1.68
C LEU A 562 -12.07 -43.55 -1.78
N LEU A 563 -11.98 -42.45 -2.53
CA LEU A 563 -10.79 -41.62 -2.68
C LEU A 563 -10.88 -40.38 -1.80
N ILE A 564 -9.73 -39.79 -1.47
CA ILE A 564 -9.71 -38.55 -0.69
C ILE A 564 -10.28 -37.42 -1.56
N GLN A 565 -11.38 -36.84 -1.10
CA GLN A 565 -11.96 -35.65 -1.71
C GLN A 565 -11.22 -34.40 -1.23
N PRO A 566 -10.75 -33.51 -2.14
CA PRO A 566 -9.97 -32.33 -1.76
C PRO A 566 -10.74 -31.38 -0.83
N TYR A 567 -12.05 -31.27 -1.04
CA TYR A 567 -12.96 -30.50 -0.18
C TYR A 567 -12.89 -30.94 1.28
N HIS A 568 -12.86 -32.26 1.52
CA HIS A 568 -12.84 -32.82 2.87
C HIS A 568 -11.52 -32.51 3.57
N ALA A 569 -10.40 -32.62 2.85
CA ALA A 569 -9.09 -32.28 3.39
C ALA A 569 -9.02 -30.82 3.84
N LEU A 570 -9.63 -29.91 3.07
CA LEU A 570 -9.63 -28.48 3.36
C LEU A 570 -10.61 -28.08 4.47
N GLU A 571 -11.78 -28.72 4.54
CA GLU A 571 -12.72 -28.56 5.67
C GLU A 571 -12.03 -28.97 6.98
N MET A 572 -11.42 -30.16 7.03
CA MET A 572 -10.71 -30.68 8.21
C MET A 572 -9.51 -29.80 8.59
N LEU A 573 -8.69 -29.40 7.61
CA LEU A 573 -7.57 -28.48 7.85
C LEU A 573 -8.05 -27.15 8.45
N SER A 574 -9.15 -26.62 7.93
CA SER A 574 -9.74 -25.36 8.39
C SER A 574 -10.29 -25.45 9.81
N GLU A 575 -10.86 -26.61 10.17
CA GLU A 575 -11.30 -26.90 11.54
C GLU A 575 -10.12 -26.97 12.51
N MET A 576 -9.07 -27.70 12.15
CA MET A 576 -7.86 -27.84 12.98
C MET A 576 -7.13 -26.51 13.19
N THR A 577 -7.11 -25.65 12.18
CA THR A 577 -6.46 -24.33 12.25
C THR A 577 -7.37 -23.22 12.80
N GLY A 578 -8.67 -23.49 13.00
CA GLY A 578 -9.65 -22.51 13.45
C GLY A 578 -9.76 -21.27 12.55
N GLY A 579 -9.36 -21.38 11.28
CA GLY A 579 -9.29 -20.26 10.31
C GLY A 579 -8.24 -19.19 10.64
N GLN A 580 -7.27 -19.49 11.50
CA GLN A 580 -6.22 -18.56 11.96
C GLN A 580 -4.89 -18.70 11.20
N ALA A 581 -4.74 -19.75 10.40
CA ALA A 581 -3.53 -19.98 9.61
C ALA A 581 -3.48 -19.05 8.40
N ILE A 582 -2.27 -18.69 7.98
CA ILE A 582 -2.04 -18.01 6.71
C ILE A 582 -1.92 -19.09 5.65
N PHE A 583 -2.84 -19.10 4.69
CA PHE A 583 -2.79 -19.97 3.53
C PHE A 583 -2.15 -19.26 2.37
N THR A 584 -1.18 -19.92 1.74
CA THR A 584 -0.74 -19.60 0.39
C THR A 584 -1.18 -20.70 -0.57
N THR A 585 -1.30 -20.39 -1.85
CA THR A 585 -1.67 -21.41 -2.84
C THR A 585 -0.84 -21.30 -4.12
N GLY A 586 -0.66 -22.43 -4.80
CA GLY A 586 -0.42 -22.40 -6.25
C GLY A 586 -1.65 -21.94 -7.03
N VAL A 587 -1.75 -22.34 -8.30
CA VAL A 587 -2.88 -21.99 -9.17
C VAL A 587 -3.47 -23.22 -9.83
N GLY A 588 -4.79 -23.34 -9.80
CA GLY A 588 -5.52 -24.49 -10.31
C GLY A 588 -6.76 -24.82 -9.48
N GLN A 589 -7.17 -26.09 -9.47
CA GLN A 589 -8.35 -26.50 -8.71
C GLN A 589 -8.13 -26.39 -7.20
N HIS A 590 -6.94 -26.72 -6.70
CA HIS A 590 -6.57 -26.61 -5.29
C HIS A 590 -6.68 -25.18 -4.75
N GLN A 591 -6.35 -24.18 -5.57
CA GLN A 591 -6.55 -22.77 -5.26
C GLN A 591 -8.03 -22.45 -5.02
N MET A 592 -8.91 -22.89 -5.93
CA MET A 592 -10.35 -22.64 -5.83
C MET A 592 -10.97 -23.39 -4.66
N TRP A 593 -10.59 -24.66 -4.43
CA TRP A 593 -11.07 -25.39 -3.27
C TRP A 593 -10.61 -24.75 -1.96
N ALA A 594 -9.36 -24.25 -1.88
CA ALA A 594 -8.88 -23.53 -0.70
C ALA A 594 -9.66 -22.22 -0.46
N ALA A 595 -10.11 -21.54 -1.52
CA ALA A 595 -10.99 -20.38 -1.43
C ALA A 595 -12.42 -20.74 -1.01
N GLN A 596 -12.98 -21.85 -1.52
CA GLN A 596 -14.37 -22.26 -1.31
C GLN A 596 -14.60 -22.97 0.03
N TYR A 597 -13.70 -23.87 0.42
CA TYR A 597 -13.84 -24.74 1.60
C TYR A 597 -12.90 -24.36 2.75
N GLY A 598 -12.03 -23.36 2.53
CA GLY A 598 -11.19 -22.78 3.57
C GLY A 598 -11.97 -21.88 4.53
N ARG A 599 -11.67 -21.95 5.83
CA ARG A 599 -12.12 -20.93 6.80
C ARG A 599 -11.10 -19.80 6.85
N HIS A 600 -11.53 -18.58 6.54
CA HIS A 600 -10.67 -17.40 6.48
C HIS A 600 -11.21 -16.35 7.42
N LYS A 601 -10.57 -16.23 8.60
CA LYS A 601 -11.07 -15.36 9.66
C LYS A 601 -10.53 -13.94 9.59
N LEU A 602 -9.30 -13.79 9.10
CA LEU A 602 -8.52 -12.56 9.22
C LEU A 602 -8.08 -12.05 7.84
N PRO A 603 -7.96 -10.73 7.66
CA PRO A 603 -7.39 -10.18 6.44
C PRO A 603 -5.94 -10.62 6.31
N ARG A 604 -5.42 -10.66 5.07
CA ARG A 604 -4.03 -11.05 4.78
C ARG A 604 -3.67 -12.48 5.20
N HIS A 605 -4.66 -13.36 5.38
CA HIS A 605 -4.45 -14.78 5.67
C HIS A 605 -4.71 -15.69 4.46
N PHE A 606 -5.20 -15.16 3.35
CA PHE A 606 -5.32 -15.89 2.09
C PHE A 606 -4.48 -15.21 1.01
N LEU A 607 -3.33 -15.81 0.69
CA LEU A 607 -2.33 -15.26 -0.22
C LEU A 607 -2.29 -16.09 -1.49
N THR A 608 -2.79 -15.54 -2.59
CA THR A 608 -2.86 -16.26 -3.86
C THR A 608 -2.54 -15.33 -5.02
N SER A 609 -2.07 -15.91 -6.14
CA SER A 609 -1.99 -15.21 -7.42
C SER A 609 -3.36 -15.25 -8.10
N GLY A 610 -4.06 -14.11 -8.09
CA GLY A 610 -5.42 -14.02 -8.60
C GLY A 610 -5.44 -13.67 -10.08
N SER A 611 -4.98 -12.47 -10.41
CA SER A 611 -5.20 -11.88 -11.74
C SER A 611 -4.33 -12.50 -12.83
N MET A 612 -3.05 -12.76 -12.55
CA MET A 612 -2.14 -13.42 -13.48
C MET A 612 -2.26 -14.96 -13.43
N GLY A 613 -2.75 -15.52 -12.33
CA GLY A 613 -2.87 -16.97 -12.18
C GLY A 613 -1.52 -17.68 -12.29
N THR A 614 -0.50 -17.17 -11.60
CA THR A 614 0.87 -17.68 -11.72
C THR A 614 1.10 -18.96 -10.92
N MET A 615 1.19 -20.10 -11.61
CA MET A 615 1.68 -21.36 -11.02
C MET A 615 3.12 -21.19 -10.48
N GLY A 616 3.45 -21.92 -9.41
CA GLY A 616 4.75 -21.77 -8.71
C GLY A 616 4.81 -20.62 -7.69
N PHE A 617 3.72 -19.86 -7.50
CA PHE A 617 3.64 -18.77 -6.52
C PHE A 617 3.62 -19.27 -5.05
N GLY A 618 2.90 -20.35 -4.77
CA GLY A 618 2.48 -20.75 -3.42
C GLY A 618 3.62 -20.93 -2.42
N LEU A 619 4.63 -21.74 -2.79
CA LEU A 619 5.77 -22.05 -1.92
C LEU A 619 6.65 -20.82 -1.62
N PRO A 620 7.16 -20.06 -2.61
CA PRO A 620 7.88 -18.82 -2.32
C PRO A 620 7.05 -17.82 -1.49
N ALA A 621 5.76 -17.65 -1.80
CA ALA A 621 4.90 -16.75 -1.03
C ALA A 621 4.76 -17.19 0.44
N ALA A 622 4.73 -18.49 0.71
CA ALA A 622 4.70 -19.02 2.09
C ALA A 622 5.98 -18.69 2.85
N ILE A 623 7.14 -18.82 2.20
CA ILE A 623 8.44 -18.46 2.78
C ILE A 623 8.46 -16.98 3.16
N GLY A 624 8.06 -16.11 2.24
CA GLY A 624 7.95 -14.66 2.50
C GLY A 624 7.00 -14.33 3.65
N ALA A 625 5.83 -14.97 3.68
CA ALA A 625 4.85 -14.80 4.74
C ALA A 625 5.36 -15.31 6.11
N GLN A 626 6.11 -16.40 6.14
CA GLN A 626 6.66 -16.96 7.38
C GLN A 626 7.75 -16.06 7.98
N PHE A 627 8.61 -15.46 7.15
CA PHE A 627 9.58 -14.46 7.60
C PHE A 627 8.90 -13.22 8.20
N ALA A 628 7.81 -12.77 7.56
CA ALA A 628 6.99 -11.68 8.05
C ALA A 628 6.25 -12.01 9.35
N ASN A 629 5.87 -13.27 9.55
CA ASN A 629 4.99 -13.72 10.63
C ASN A 629 5.56 -14.94 11.36
N PRO A 630 6.70 -14.81 12.09
CA PRO A 630 7.41 -15.95 12.66
C PRO A 630 6.58 -16.75 13.69
N GLY A 631 5.61 -16.13 14.35
CA GLY A 631 4.72 -16.78 15.33
C GLY A 631 3.39 -17.29 14.76
N LYS A 632 3.21 -17.29 13.43
CA LYS A 632 1.98 -17.75 12.77
C LYS A 632 2.21 -19.06 12.03
N THR A 633 1.18 -19.91 12.01
CA THR A 633 1.13 -21.08 11.14
C THR A 633 0.92 -20.65 9.70
N VAL A 634 1.90 -20.93 8.83
CA VAL A 634 1.80 -20.69 7.39
C VAL A 634 1.71 -22.02 6.67
N ILE A 635 0.65 -22.20 5.85
CA ILE A 635 0.38 -23.42 5.10
C ILE A 635 0.32 -23.12 3.61
N ASN A 636 1.26 -23.66 2.83
CA ASN A 636 1.15 -23.71 1.37
C ASN A 636 0.24 -24.87 0.97
N ILE A 637 -0.95 -24.55 0.46
CA ILE A 637 -1.86 -25.51 -0.16
C ILE A 637 -1.55 -25.53 -1.65
N ASP A 638 -0.87 -26.57 -2.12
CA ASP A 638 -0.36 -26.60 -3.48
C ASP A 638 -0.87 -27.79 -4.29
N GLY A 639 -0.75 -27.66 -5.61
CA GLY A 639 -1.03 -28.73 -6.57
C GLY A 639 0.29 -29.27 -7.14
N ASP A 640 0.30 -30.52 -7.56
CA ASP A 640 1.50 -31.21 -8.05
C ASP A 640 2.08 -30.58 -9.32
N GLY A 641 1.28 -29.96 -10.17
CA GLY A 641 1.76 -29.15 -11.28
C GLY A 641 2.38 -27.81 -10.84
N SER A 642 1.77 -27.14 -9.87
CA SER A 642 2.20 -25.81 -9.39
C SER A 642 3.51 -25.87 -8.60
N ILE A 643 3.62 -26.80 -7.64
CA ILE A 643 4.80 -26.89 -6.78
C ILE A 643 6.09 -27.20 -7.57
N ARG A 644 5.97 -27.92 -8.70
CA ARG A 644 7.11 -28.26 -9.58
C ARG A 644 7.82 -27.04 -10.14
N MET A 645 7.12 -25.92 -10.34
CA MET A 645 7.70 -24.74 -10.96
C MET A 645 8.76 -24.05 -10.10
N ASN A 646 8.63 -24.12 -8.77
CA ASN A 646 9.59 -23.57 -7.82
C ASN A 646 9.97 -24.59 -6.74
N LEU A 647 10.14 -25.86 -7.13
CA LEU A 647 10.42 -26.96 -6.19
C LEU A 647 11.72 -26.78 -5.42
N GLY A 648 12.70 -26.07 -5.99
CA GLY A 648 13.98 -25.76 -5.33
C GLY A 648 13.81 -24.99 -4.02
N GLU A 649 12.73 -24.23 -3.86
CA GLU A 649 12.47 -23.46 -2.64
C GLU A 649 12.16 -24.33 -1.41
N LEU A 650 11.99 -25.65 -1.58
CA LEU A 650 11.99 -26.60 -0.46
C LEU A 650 13.32 -26.52 0.31
N GLU A 651 14.44 -26.35 -0.38
CA GLU A 651 15.76 -26.15 0.24
C GLU A 651 15.80 -24.84 1.02
N THR A 652 15.19 -23.77 0.50
CA THR A 652 15.15 -22.47 1.18
C THR A 652 14.35 -22.56 2.49
N VAL A 653 13.24 -23.31 2.52
CA VAL A 653 12.49 -23.57 3.76
C VAL A 653 13.39 -24.15 4.85
N THR A 654 14.17 -25.18 4.53
CA THR A 654 14.99 -25.91 5.51
C THR A 654 16.31 -25.20 5.83
N THR A 655 16.92 -24.53 4.85
CA THR A 655 18.12 -23.69 5.03
C THR A 655 17.91 -22.63 6.11
N TYR A 656 16.71 -22.04 6.15
CA TYR A 656 16.35 -21.02 7.13
C TYR A 656 15.51 -21.56 8.31
N GLY A 657 15.32 -22.88 8.41
CA GLY A 657 14.60 -23.51 9.52
C GLY A 657 13.15 -23.04 9.67
N LEU A 658 12.49 -22.69 8.58
CA LEU A 658 11.15 -22.09 8.61
C LEU A 658 10.08 -23.14 8.91
N PRO A 659 9.12 -22.88 9.82
CA PRO A 659 8.05 -23.83 10.14
C PRO A 659 6.91 -23.85 9.10
N VAL A 660 7.24 -23.70 7.82
CA VAL A 660 6.27 -23.72 6.71
C VAL A 660 5.70 -25.13 6.56
N LYS A 661 4.37 -25.21 6.47
CA LYS A 661 3.62 -26.44 6.26
C LYS A 661 3.21 -26.53 4.80
N ILE A 662 3.53 -27.62 4.10
CA ILE A 662 3.20 -27.81 2.69
C ILE A 662 2.20 -28.95 2.56
N LEU A 663 0.96 -28.61 2.23
CA LEU A 663 -0.11 -29.55 1.92
C LEU A 663 -0.20 -29.67 0.39
N LEU A 664 0.31 -30.76 -0.16
CA LEU A 664 0.25 -31.05 -1.57
C LEU A 664 -0.99 -31.88 -1.90
N LEU A 665 -1.95 -31.28 -2.60
CA LEU A 665 -3.12 -31.97 -3.14
C LEU A 665 -2.76 -32.54 -4.51
N ASN A 666 -2.34 -33.81 -4.54
CA ASN A 666 -1.84 -34.47 -5.74
C ASN A 666 -2.96 -35.21 -6.47
N ASN A 667 -3.34 -34.71 -7.65
CA ASN A 667 -4.29 -35.37 -8.57
C ASN A 667 -3.59 -35.90 -9.84
N GLU A 668 -2.26 -35.97 -9.82
CA GLU A 668 -1.39 -36.47 -10.88
C GLU A 668 -1.54 -35.75 -12.22
N GLY A 669 -1.93 -34.47 -12.20
CA GLY A 669 -2.20 -33.73 -13.42
C GLY A 669 -2.50 -32.24 -13.27
N ASP A 670 -2.59 -31.56 -14.41
CA ASP A 670 -3.03 -30.17 -14.44
C ASP A 670 -4.57 -30.12 -14.35
N GLY A 671 -5.09 -30.32 -13.13
CA GLY A 671 -6.51 -30.56 -12.87
C GLY A 671 -7.48 -29.50 -13.40
N MET A 672 -7.09 -28.22 -13.38
CA MET A 672 -7.94 -27.15 -13.92
C MET A 672 -8.09 -27.31 -15.43
N VAL A 673 -6.97 -27.52 -16.14
CA VAL A 673 -6.99 -27.74 -17.60
C VAL A 673 -7.74 -29.03 -17.94
N ARG A 674 -7.60 -30.08 -17.11
CA ARG A 674 -8.37 -31.33 -17.23
C ARG A 674 -9.87 -31.09 -17.17
N GLN A 675 -10.36 -30.34 -16.19
CA GLN A 675 -11.78 -30.00 -16.06
C GLN A 675 -12.30 -29.30 -17.32
N TRP A 676 -11.55 -28.34 -17.85
CA TRP A 676 -11.92 -27.65 -19.09
C TRP A 676 -11.91 -28.59 -20.30
N GLN A 677 -10.93 -29.49 -20.41
CA GLN A 677 -10.90 -30.51 -21.46
C GLN A 677 -12.09 -31.50 -21.35
N THR A 678 -12.52 -31.83 -20.13
CA THR A 678 -13.71 -32.66 -19.88
C THR A 678 -14.99 -31.95 -20.34
N LEU A 679 -15.15 -30.67 -20.00
CA LEU A 679 -16.38 -29.91 -20.23
C LEU A 679 -16.52 -29.41 -21.68
N TYR A 680 -15.43 -28.90 -22.28
CA TYR A 680 -15.51 -28.17 -23.56
C TYR A 680 -14.78 -28.84 -24.72
N PHE A 681 -13.87 -29.80 -24.46
CA PHE A 681 -13.04 -30.42 -25.51
C PHE A 681 -13.30 -31.93 -25.65
N GLY A 682 -14.52 -32.38 -25.37
CA GLY A 682 -14.95 -33.76 -25.64
C GLY A 682 -14.16 -34.82 -24.87
N LYS A 683 -13.64 -34.46 -23.68
CA LYS A 683 -12.81 -35.35 -22.83
C LYS A 683 -11.50 -35.78 -23.51
N ARG A 684 -10.98 -34.98 -24.44
CA ARG A 684 -9.67 -35.20 -25.07
C ARG A 684 -8.58 -34.65 -24.16
N TYR A 685 -8.00 -35.54 -23.35
CA TYR A 685 -6.96 -35.20 -22.40
C TYR A 685 -5.60 -35.11 -23.10
N TYR A 686 -5.01 -33.91 -23.14
CA TYR A 686 -3.73 -33.67 -23.83
C TYR A 686 -2.84 -32.71 -23.04
N ALA A 687 -1.55 -33.05 -22.91
CA ALA A 687 -0.50 -32.28 -22.22
C ALA A 687 -0.75 -31.96 -20.72
N ILE A 688 -1.68 -32.67 -20.07
CA ILE A 688 -2.07 -32.44 -18.68
C ILE A 688 -1.68 -33.57 -17.72
N ASP A 689 -1.36 -34.76 -18.23
CA ASP A 689 -1.09 -35.95 -17.42
C ASP A 689 0.37 -35.96 -16.96
N LYS A 690 0.61 -36.15 -15.65
CA LYS A 690 1.95 -36.23 -15.06
C LYS A 690 2.32 -37.65 -14.62
N ASN A 691 1.50 -38.66 -14.93
CA ASN A 691 1.76 -40.06 -14.56
C ASN A 691 2.93 -40.71 -15.30
N LEU A 692 3.28 -40.21 -16.50
CA LEU A 692 4.39 -40.75 -17.30
C LEU A 692 5.75 -40.65 -16.57
N HIS A 693 5.94 -39.61 -15.74
CA HIS A 693 7.14 -39.40 -14.92
C HIS A 693 6.75 -38.77 -13.57
N SER A 694 6.44 -39.60 -12.58
CA SER A 694 6.05 -39.14 -11.25
C SER A 694 7.27 -38.77 -10.40
N ILE A 695 7.26 -37.55 -9.87
CA ILE A 695 8.22 -37.14 -8.85
C ILE A 695 7.79 -37.78 -7.53
N HIS A 696 8.74 -38.40 -6.82
CA HIS A 696 8.51 -38.83 -5.45
C HIS A 696 8.64 -37.62 -4.52
N PHE A 697 7.56 -36.84 -4.36
CA PHE A 697 7.59 -35.60 -3.59
C PHE A 697 8.03 -35.78 -2.14
N VAL A 698 7.59 -36.85 -1.46
CA VAL A 698 8.07 -37.18 -0.10
C VAL A 698 9.58 -37.36 -0.08
N LYS A 699 10.15 -38.14 -1.01
CA LYS A 699 11.61 -38.33 -1.10
C LYS A 699 12.34 -37.03 -1.43
N ALA A 700 11.75 -36.17 -2.26
CA ALA A 700 12.31 -34.85 -2.53
C ALA A 700 12.32 -33.98 -1.28
N ALA A 701 11.22 -33.96 -0.51
CA ALA A 701 11.15 -33.22 0.75
C ALA A 701 12.14 -33.76 1.80
N GLU A 702 12.25 -35.08 1.94
CA GLU A 702 13.25 -35.74 2.81
C GLU A 702 14.68 -35.36 2.40
N ALA A 703 14.99 -35.41 1.11
CA ALA A 703 16.30 -35.02 0.58
C ALA A 703 16.61 -33.54 0.81
N MET A 704 15.58 -32.69 0.87
CA MET A 704 15.70 -31.26 1.20
C MET A 704 15.69 -31.00 2.71
N GLY A 705 15.61 -32.03 3.56
CA GLY A 705 15.75 -31.91 5.01
C GLY A 705 14.45 -31.69 5.79
N PHE A 706 13.28 -32.01 5.22
CA PHE A 706 12.02 -31.95 5.96
C PHE A 706 11.95 -33.07 7.00
N PRO A 707 11.80 -32.76 8.31
CA PRO A 707 11.71 -33.77 9.36
C PRO A 707 10.38 -34.54 9.32
N PHE A 708 9.31 -33.89 8.87
CA PHE A 708 8.03 -34.51 8.58
C PHE A 708 7.79 -34.50 7.08
N ALA A 709 7.78 -35.68 6.45
CA ALA A 709 7.37 -35.87 5.08
C ALA A 709 6.52 -37.14 4.99
N LYS A 710 5.26 -37.03 4.56
CA LYS A 710 4.34 -38.18 4.50
C LYS A 710 3.45 -38.11 3.26
N ARG A 711 3.15 -39.29 2.69
CA ARG A 711 2.10 -39.47 1.68
C ARG A 711 0.95 -40.27 2.28
N ILE A 712 -0.29 -39.88 1.95
CA ILE A 712 -1.51 -40.65 2.24
C ILE A 712 -2.36 -40.82 0.98
N SER A 713 -3.19 -41.87 0.94
CA SER A 713 -4.08 -42.12 -0.19
C SER A 713 -5.46 -42.65 0.20
N LYS A 714 -5.70 -42.94 1.48
CA LYS A 714 -7.00 -43.43 1.96
C LYS A 714 -7.71 -42.39 2.84
N PRO A 715 -9.03 -42.19 2.68
CA PRO A 715 -9.79 -41.25 3.52
C PRO A 715 -9.64 -41.48 5.03
N ALA A 716 -9.50 -42.73 5.48
CA ALA A 716 -9.33 -43.06 6.90
C ALA A 716 -8.03 -42.53 7.52
N GLU A 717 -7.01 -42.22 6.71
CA GLU A 717 -5.71 -41.72 7.19
C GLU A 717 -5.70 -40.18 7.35
N LEU A 718 -6.69 -39.49 6.78
CA LEU A 718 -6.66 -38.05 6.57
C LEU A 718 -6.63 -37.26 7.88
N GLY A 719 -7.46 -37.65 8.86
CA GLY A 719 -7.54 -36.96 10.15
C GLY A 719 -6.23 -37.02 10.92
N ASP A 720 -5.68 -38.22 11.11
CA ASP A 720 -4.43 -38.41 11.84
C ASP A 720 -3.24 -37.75 11.13
N ALA A 721 -3.20 -37.84 9.79
CA ALA A 721 -2.13 -37.23 9.01
C ALA A 721 -2.16 -35.70 9.05
N LEU A 722 -3.34 -35.08 8.92
CA LEU A 722 -3.50 -33.62 9.05
C LEU A 722 -3.18 -33.15 10.48
N GLY A 723 -3.63 -33.89 11.49
CA GLY A 723 -3.33 -33.57 12.89
C GLY A 723 -1.84 -33.58 13.19
N ALA A 724 -1.12 -34.61 12.73
CA ALA A 724 0.33 -34.70 12.85
C ALA A 724 1.05 -33.62 12.03
N PHE A 725 0.57 -33.34 10.81
CA PHE A 725 1.11 -32.30 9.94
C PHE A 725 1.01 -30.90 10.55
N VAL A 726 -0.16 -30.51 11.05
CA VAL A 726 -0.38 -29.19 11.66
C VAL A 726 0.42 -29.05 12.97
N SER A 727 0.48 -30.12 13.77
CA SER A 727 1.13 -30.10 15.10
C SER A 727 2.64 -30.30 15.05
N SER A 728 3.20 -30.67 13.90
CA SER A 728 4.64 -30.90 13.74
C SER A 728 5.45 -29.64 14.09
N GLU A 729 6.62 -29.82 14.70
CA GLU A 729 7.59 -28.72 14.85
C GLU A 729 8.42 -28.56 13.58
N GLY A 730 8.82 -27.32 13.27
CA GLY A 730 9.61 -27.03 12.08
C GLY A 730 8.85 -27.25 10.76
N PRO A 731 9.55 -27.39 9.62
CA PRO A 731 8.92 -27.56 8.32
C PRO A 731 8.26 -28.94 8.17
N ALA A 732 7.15 -29.00 7.44
CA ALA A 732 6.42 -30.24 7.23
C ALA A 732 5.85 -30.34 5.81
N PHE A 733 5.88 -31.55 5.25
CA PHE A 733 5.37 -31.86 3.93
C PHE A 733 4.36 -33.01 4.00
N LEU A 734 3.12 -32.76 3.58
CA LEU A 734 2.07 -33.76 3.50
C LEU A 734 1.55 -33.84 2.06
N GLU A 735 1.80 -34.97 1.41
CA GLU A 735 1.23 -35.31 0.12
C GLU A 735 -0.08 -36.09 0.31
N VAL A 736 -1.17 -35.54 -0.20
CA VAL A 736 -2.49 -36.15 -0.18
C VAL A 736 -2.85 -36.53 -1.61
N MET A 737 -2.89 -37.83 -1.88
CA MET A 737 -3.40 -38.33 -3.17
C MET A 737 -4.92 -38.15 -3.17
N ILE A 738 -5.41 -37.19 -3.96
CA ILE A 738 -6.83 -36.83 -4.04
C ILE A 738 -7.51 -37.49 -5.25
N ASP A 739 -8.84 -37.46 -5.29
CA ASP A 739 -9.61 -37.93 -6.45
C ASP A 739 -9.25 -37.14 -7.72
N PRO A 740 -8.65 -37.77 -8.75
CA PRO A 740 -8.24 -37.10 -9.99
C PRO A 740 -9.43 -36.71 -10.88
N LYS A 741 -10.66 -37.10 -10.51
CA LYS A 741 -11.90 -36.72 -11.20
C LYS A 741 -12.66 -35.61 -10.46
N ALA A 742 -12.19 -35.15 -9.31
CA ALA A 742 -12.80 -34.01 -8.62
C ALA A 742 -12.74 -32.75 -9.50
N MET A 743 -13.82 -31.97 -9.49
CA MET A 743 -13.99 -30.75 -10.30
C MET A 743 -14.42 -29.58 -9.43
N VAL A 744 -13.97 -28.38 -9.74
CA VAL A 744 -14.41 -27.17 -9.03
C VAL A 744 -15.82 -26.81 -9.47
N TYR A 745 -16.76 -26.96 -8.54
CA TYR A 745 -18.13 -26.46 -8.67
C TYR A 745 -18.49 -25.58 -7.47
N PRO A 746 -19.40 -24.61 -7.62
CA PRO A 746 -20.06 -24.22 -8.88
C PRO A 746 -19.12 -23.63 -9.94
N MET A 747 -19.61 -23.55 -11.17
CA MET A 747 -18.89 -23.00 -12.31
C MET A 747 -19.81 -22.14 -13.17
N VAL A 748 -19.49 -20.86 -13.32
CA VAL A 748 -20.03 -20.01 -14.40
C VAL A 748 -19.09 -20.14 -15.59
N GLY A 749 -19.60 -20.68 -16.69
CA GLY A 749 -18.81 -20.87 -17.90
C GLY A 749 -18.30 -19.54 -18.49
N PRO A 750 -17.19 -19.55 -19.25
CA PRO A 750 -16.74 -18.37 -19.99
C PRO A 750 -17.84 -17.80 -20.88
N GLY A 751 -17.98 -16.48 -20.88
CA GLY A 751 -19.03 -15.79 -21.62
C GLY A 751 -20.47 -16.07 -21.15
N SER A 752 -20.67 -16.82 -20.07
CA SER A 752 -21.98 -17.15 -19.51
C SER A 752 -22.40 -16.17 -18.41
N ALA A 753 -23.70 -16.12 -18.11
CA ALA A 753 -24.24 -15.36 -16.98
C ALA A 753 -24.37 -16.25 -15.74
N TYR A 754 -24.56 -15.64 -14.56
CA TYR A 754 -24.70 -16.38 -13.30
C TYR A 754 -25.93 -17.28 -13.26
N LYS A 755 -27.02 -16.92 -13.94
CA LYS A 755 -28.20 -17.77 -14.15
C LYS A 755 -27.89 -19.10 -14.86
N ASP A 756 -26.80 -19.17 -15.64
CA ASP A 756 -26.37 -20.35 -16.40
C ASP A 756 -25.31 -21.18 -15.65
N MET A 757 -25.07 -20.85 -14.38
CA MET A 757 -24.09 -21.51 -13.51
C MET A 757 -24.35 -23.01 -13.39
N VAL A 758 -23.31 -23.82 -13.57
CA VAL A 758 -23.35 -25.27 -13.33
C VAL A 758 -22.96 -25.55 -11.88
N THR A 759 -23.81 -26.22 -11.12
CA THR A 759 -23.56 -26.54 -9.70
C THR A 759 -22.92 -27.91 -9.48
N GLY A 760 -22.78 -28.72 -10.53
CA GLY A 760 -22.29 -30.09 -10.42
C GLY A 760 -23.32 -31.05 -9.82
N GLU A 761 -22.90 -32.28 -9.52
CA GLU A 761 -23.82 -33.36 -9.11
C GLU A 761 -24.31 -33.24 -7.66
N TRP A 762 -23.53 -32.58 -6.79
CA TRP A 762 -23.71 -32.63 -5.34
C TRP A 762 -24.32 -31.35 -4.74
N ILE A 763 -24.36 -30.26 -5.50
CA ILE A 763 -24.93 -28.98 -5.09
C ILE A 763 -26.20 -28.75 -5.91
N SER A 764 -27.32 -28.50 -5.24
CA SER A 764 -28.60 -28.29 -5.92
C SER A 764 -28.58 -27.01 -6.76
N HIS A 765 -29.12 -27.10 -7.98
CA HIS A 765 -29.26 -25.96 -8.89
C HIS A 765 -30.56 -25.18 -8.64
N ARG A 766 -30.58 -23.88 -8.91
CA ARG A 766 -31.80 -23.06 -8.92
C ARG A 766 -32.57 -23.28 -10.23
N GLY A 767 -33.67 -24.02 -10.18
CA GLY A 767 -34.48 -24.33 -11.37
C GLY A 767 -33.91 -25.52 -12.15
N ALA A 768 -34.26 -25.64 -13.44
CA ALA A 768 -33.81 -26.74 -14.28
C ALA A 768 -32.28 -26.71 -14.45
N VAL A 769 -31.63 -27.87 -14.37
CA VAL A 769 -30.19 -28.00 -14.58
C VAL A 769 -29.88 -27.61 -16.03
N PRO A 770 -29.00 -26.62 -16.29
CA PRO A 770 -28.59 -26.28 -17.64
C PRO A 770 -28.05 -27.54 -18.35
N ALA A 771 -28.51 -27.80 -19.57
CA ALA A 771 -27.96 -28.91 -20.35
C ALA A 771 -26.44 -28.68 -20.50
N PRO A 772 -25.59 -29.71 -20.29
CA PRO A 772 -24.17 -29.58 -20.58
C PRO A 772 -24.03 -29.10 -22.02
N ALA A 773 -23.19 -28.10 -22.29
CA ALA A 773 -22.92 -27.64 -23.64
C ALA A 773 -22.52 -28.84 -24.51
N GLN A 774 -23.45 -29.37 -25.32
CA GLN A 774 -23.19 -30.50 -26.21
C GLN A 774 -23.38 -30.10 -27.67
N LYS A 775 -22.26 -30.24 -28.39
CA LYS A 775 -22.09 -30.50 -29.82
C LYS A 775 -22.50 -29.42 -30.82
N GLY A 776 -21.47 -28.83 -31.44
CA GLY A 776 -21.55 -28.22 -32.77
C GLY A 776 -20.51 -27.12 -32.94
N ASP A 777 -19.24 -27.48 -33.18
CA ASP A 777 -18.14 -26.71 -33.80
C ASP A 777 -17.83 -25.26 -33.37
N ALA A 778 -18.53 -24.67 -32.41
CA ALA A 778 -18.17 -23.41 -31.79
C ALA A 778 -17.67 -23.69 -30.36
N VAL A 779 -16.35 -23.78 -30.21
CA VAL A 779 -15.73 -23.51 -28.91
C VAL A 779 -16.17 -22.08 -28.54
N PRO A 780 -16.88 -21.85 -27.42
CA PRO A 780 -17.20 -20.49 -26.99
C PRO A 780 -15.90 -19.68 -26.96
N ASP A 781 -15.93 -18.41 -27.33
CA ASP A 781 -14.72 -17.58 -27.21
C ASP A 781 -14.30 -17.57 -25.73
N LEU A 782 -13.22 -18.30 -25.41
CA LEU A 782 -12.87 -18.68 -24.03
C LEU A 782 -12.14 -17.55 -23.28
N PHE A 783 -11.97 -16.38 -23.91
CA PHE A 783 -11.15 -15.28 -23.42
C PHE A 783 -11.77 -13.91 -23.71
#